data_AF-A0A4S8QVC7-F1
#
_entry.id   AF-A0A4S8QVC7-F1
#
_cell.length_a   1.000
_cell.length_b   1.000
_cell.length_c   1.000
_cell.angle_alpha   90.00
_cell.angle_beta   90.00
_cell.angle_gamma   90.00
#
_symmetry.space_group_name_H-M   'P 1'
#
loop_
_entity.id
_entity.type
_entity.pdbx_description
1 polymer ?
#
loop_
_entity_poly.entity_id
_entity_poly.type
_entity_poly.pdbx_seq_one_letter_code
_entity_poly.pdbx_strand_id
1 'polypeptide(L)'
;MSAGTENLFDSKGDTYVGDHLRRIDTNFEPDNKNRKTIKNIKIFLLILFSCGLSLIWLLRSCFLEDVVDPSPKSTLVRYSAAPVPSATPTSAVLEVFQVYQPVLIPPGVSDETASYDGVEATSIIASTNVATSCKVVLMEHTFGYSYGIPFVGNYTPPSCKFNRVVMNFTVTSSGRQFDRLAIMYFGDSEVWRTSTAEPTTAGIRWEYLKDMTEYLYFWNSPQTLIFDLGNLIDSTYTGYYYTTLTATFFTSQETVEPADLILPISARHGAEGAVSVFTLPGDNATNTISFPQNANRAVFSISACGQSTEEFWWGNVLQSDIETFEDYDGTLYGYSPFREVQVLIDGQLAGVQWPFPVVFTGGIVPGLWRPIVGLDTFDLREHEIDITPWLPVLCDGSEHTFEIRVAGVIDDGEGSGTLIDTVGSYWLVTGKIFIWLDSNDSVTTGTAPKLSLPAPIITTSQLLTQNATGANETLTYTTNVQRSLSISSTVVTENGTSTSTWTQELSALNYGQYTAFGAIQINNATTHGIDTSIVGRSTKYKSEYTYPVWVNTTYLVLSSTNFTLDAVITRGLDLLISGASVFPSGLQPFAYLPSAASLISGFSGTRLSTTQSGSAHYLGTSAGSSGYGSTSQTFEFGGLVINSDAVDTELYYRDVEAVNSTIVYDEERFVGVEIGKYTNGRPGGAYLSKGVMSPKEAIGRGKGSPKQMLVGGGS
;
A
#
# COMPACT_ATOMS: atom_id res chain seq x y z
N MET A 1 44.45 41.11 6.53
CA MET A 1 45.22 41.68 7.65
C MET A 1 45.65 40.53 8.55
N SER A 2 46.97 40.41 8.78
CA SER A 2 47.72 39.51 9.69
C SER A 2 47.47 37.99 9.55
N ALA A 3 48.33 37.19 8.93
CA ALA A 3 49.67 36.74 9.38
C ALA A 3 49.59 35.96 10.72
N GLY A 4 50.12 34.76 10.92
CA GLY A 4 51.04 33.89 10.18
C GLY A 4 51.80 33.01 11.21
N THR A 5 52.30 31.83 10.81
CA THR A 5 53.47 31.02 11.30
C THR A 5 53.16 29.52 11.10
N GLU A 6 53.71 28.75 10.13
CA GLU A 6 55.08 28.33 9.77
C GLU A 6 55.70 27.17 10.59
N ASN A 7 56.27 26.21 9.84
CA ASN A 7 57.36 25.26 10.13
C ASN A 7 57.04 23.87 10.73
N LEU A 8 57.74 22.75 10.43
CA LEU A 8 58.60 22.21 9.34
C LEU A 8 59.21 20.88 9.91
N PHE A 9 59.80 20.03 9.04
CA PHE A 9 60.61 18.80 9.26
C PHE A 9 59.83 17.47 9.38
N ASP A 10 59.92 16.48 8.47
CA ASP A 10 61.03 15.78 7.78
C ASP A 10 61.86 14.86 8.69
N SER A 11 61.80 13.54 8.46
CA SER A 11 63.00 12.69 8.33
C SER A 11 62.67 11.26 7.89
N LYS A 12 63.33 10.84 6.81
CA LYS A 12 63.54 9.48 6.30
C LYS A 12 64.41 8.60 7.23
N GLY A 13 64.38 7.28 6.96
CA GLY A 13 65.45 6.32 7.26
C GLY A 13 64.92 4.88 7.32
N ASP A 14 64.87 4.13 6.22
CA ASP A 14 65.91 3.25 5.62
C ASP A 14 66.24 1.95 6.37
N THR A 15 65.83 0.85 5.72
CA THR A 15 66.49 -0.44 5.42
C THR A 15 67.40 -1.16 6.43
N TYR A 16 67.17 -2.48 6.62
CA TYR A 16 68.22 -3.49 6.68
C TYR A 16 67.74 -4.89 6.20
N VAL A 17 68.67 -5.60 5.56
CA VAL A 17 68.60 -6.86 4.79
C VAL A 17 69.11 -8.04 5.64
N GLY A 18 68.69 -9.29 5.36
CA GLY A 18 69.32 -10.50 5.93
C GLY A 18 68.79 -11.89 5.52
N ASP A 19 69.15 -12.32 4.30
CA ASP A 19 69.46 -13.65 3.73
C ASP A 19 69.34 -15.03 4.47
N HIS A 20 68.72 -15.98 3.75
CA HIS A 20 69.18 -17.31 3.23
C HIS A 20 69.42 -18.64 4.04
N LEU A 21 69.01 -19.74 3.35
CA LEU A 21 69.43 -21.20 3.31
C LEU A 21 68.51 -22.26 3.98
N ARG A 22 67.78 -23.14 3.22
CA ARG A 22 68.11 -24.49 2.64
C ARG A 22 68.35 -25.59 3.72
N ARG A 23 67.93 -26.88 3.68
CA ARG A 23 67.48 -27.91 2.69
C ARG A 23 67.10 -29.19 3.51
N ILE A 24 66.20 -30.13 3.14
CA ILE A 24 66.44 -31.48 2.51
C ILE A 24 65.15 -32.34 2.58
N ASP A 25 64.98 -33.16 1.53
CA ASP A 25 63.94 -34.13 1.14
C ASP A 25 63.70 -35.37 2.03
N THR A 26 62.57 -36.09 1.82
CA THR A 26 62.57 -37.49 1.29
C THR A 26 61.19 -37.95 0.78
N ASN A 27 61.21 -38.61 -0.39
CA ASN A 27 60.14 -39.33 -1.12
C ASN A 27 59.65 -40.61 -0.42
N PHE A 28 58.45 -41.11 -0.78
CA PHE A 28 58.24 -42.38 -1.53
C PHE A 28 56.74 -42.81 -1.60
N GLU A 29 56.25 -42.99 -2.82
CA GLU A 29 55.09 -43.84 -3.25
C GLU A 29 55.62 -45.26 -3.59
N PRO A 30 54.82 -46.35 -3.74
CA PRO A 30 54.00 -46.54 -4.95
C PRO A 30 52.76 -47.50 -4.88
N ASP A 31 51.76 -47.19 -5.72
CA ASP A 31 51.08 -48.00 -6.77
C ASP A 31 50.68 -49.50 -6.58
N ASN A 32 49.40 -49.87 -6.82
CA ASN A 32 48.96 -50.72 -7.97
C ASN A 32 47.45 -51.13 -8.00
N LYS A 33 46.78 -50.74 -9.10
CA LYS A 33 45.94 -51.49 -10.10
C LYS A 33 44.98 -52.65 -9.71
N ASN A 34 43.77 -52.60 -10.31
CA ASN A 34 43.19 -53.46 -11.39
C ASN A 34 41.65 -53.52 -11.30
N ARG A 35 40.79 -53.70 -12.33
CA ARG A 35 40.82 -53.69 -13.81
C ARG A 35 39.36 -53.94 -14.31
N LYS A 36 38.92 -53.22 -15.36
CA LYS A 36 38.08 -53.63 -16.56
C LYS A 36 36.69 -54.26 -16.34
N THR A 37 35.66 -54.14 -17.20
CA THR A 37 35.60 -54.28 -18.69
C THR A 37 34.14 -53.89 -19.17
N ILE A 38 33.91 -53.01 -20.17
CA ILE A 38 33.57 -53.25 -21.63
C ILE A 38 32.11 -53.72 -21.89
N LYS A 39 31.29 -53.35 -22.91
CA LYS A 39 31.25 -52.42 -24.09
C LYS A 39 29.86 -52.55 -24.79
N ASN A 40 29.43 -51.49 -25.52
CA ASN A 40 28.80 -51.42 -26.88
C ASN A 40 27.42 -52.06 -27.18
N ILE A 41 26.58 -51.69 -28.19
CA ILE A 41 26.22 -50.51 -29.05
C ILE A 41 25.31 -51.05 -30.22
N LYS A 42 24.35 -50.22 -30.72
CA LYS A 42 23.59 -50.23 -32.03
C LYS A 42 22.34 -51.14 -32.19
N ILE A 43 21.10 -50.62 -32.39
CA ILE A 43 20.42 -49.94 -33.55
C ILE A 43 20.04 -50.89 -34.71
N PHE A 44 18.74 -51.02 -35.05
CA PHE A 44 18.16 -50.86 -36.43
C PHE A 44 16.60 -50.96 -36.51
N LEU A 45 16.00 -49.88 -37.08
CA LEU A 45 14.92 -49.71 -38.08
C LEU A 45 13.41 -50.10 -37.96
N LEU A 46 12.67 -49.28 -38.73
CA LEU A 46 11.24 -48.96 -38.94
C LEU A 46 10.41 -49.87 -39.91
N ILE A 47 9.06 -49.74 -39.80
CA ILE A 47 8.03 -49.48 -40.88
C ILE A 47 7.02 -50.58 -41.40
N LEU A 48 5.71 -50.26 -41.18
CA LEU A 48 4.43 -50.29 -41.97
C LEU A 48 3.64 -51.54 -42.47
N PHE A 49 2.32 -51.26 -42.60
CA PHE A 49 1.15 -51.89 -43.28
C PHE A 49 0.29 -52.88 -42.45
N SER A 50 -1.06 -52.92 -42.47
CA SER A 50 -2.16 -52.16 -43.11
C SER A 50 -3.54 -52.73 -42.73
N CYS A 51 -4.59 -51.94 -43.00
CA CYS A 51 -6.00 -52.31 -43.30
C CYS A 51 -6.91 -52.92 -42.22
N GLY A 52 -8.15 -52.42 -42.19
CA GLY A 52 -9.19 -52.71 -41.21
C GLY A 52 -10.35 -53.55 -41.72
N LEU A 53 -11.34 -53.78 -40.85
CA LEU A 53 -12.78 -53.99 -41.12
C LEU A 53 -13.54 -54.33 -39.82
N SER A 54 -14.52 -53.48 -39.51
CA SER A 54 -15.88 -53.78 -39.06
C SER A 54 -16.21 -54.63 -37.81
N LEU A 55 -16.95 -53.96 -36.92
CA LEU A 55 -18.22 -54.35 -36.27
C LEU A 55 -18.26 -55.25 -35.01
N ILE A 56 -19.01 -54.69 -34.03
CA ILE A 56 -19.92 -55.32 -33.04
C ILE A 56 -19.46 -55.34 -31.56
N TRP A 57 -20.43 -54.89 -30.77
CA TRP A 57 -20.47 -54.50 -29.36
C TRP A 57 -20.42 -55.65 -28.33
N LEU A 58 -19.99 -55.25 -27.12
CA LEU A 58 -20.26 -55.78 -25.76
C LEU A 58 -19.59 -57.09 -25.31
N LEU A 59 -18.69 -56.97 -24.32
CA LEU A 59 -18.95 -57.38 -22.91
C LEU A 59 -17.79 -56.95 -21.98
N ARG A 60 -18.16 -56.72 -20.72
CA ARG A 60 -17.43 -56.12 -19.59
C ARG A 60 -16.19 -56.89 -19.10
N SER A 61 -15.19 -56.08 -18.69
CA SER A 61 -14.37 -56.14 -17.46
C SER A 61 -13.49 -57.35 -17.15
N CYS A 62 -12.16 -57.17 -17.18
CA CYS A 62 -11.30 -57.44 -16.02
C CYS A 62 -9.91 -56.76 -16.15
N PHE A 63 -9.49 -56.22 -15.00
CA PHE A 63 -8.36 -55.37 -14.63
C PHE A 63 -6.96 -55.71 -15.19
N LEU A 64 -6.18 -54.65 -15.42
CA LEU A 64 -4.81 -54.55 -14.94
C LEU A 64 -4.58 -53.11 -14.42
N GLU A 65 -4.04 -53.02 -13.22
CA GLU A 65 -3.77 -51.80 -12.46
C GLU A 65 -2.78 -50.89 -13.21
N ASP A 66 -3.16 -49.62 -13.39
CA ASP A 66 -2.19 -48.54 -13.50
C ASP A 66 -2.27 -47.72 -12.21
N VAL A 67 -1.11 -47.66 -11.55
CA VAL A 67 -0.83 -46.83 -10.38
C VAL A 67 -1.08 -45.37 -10.77
N VAL A 68 -2.19 -44.81 -10.30
CA VAL A 68 -2.44 -43.37 -10.37
C VAL A 68 -1.66 -42.72 -9.24
N ASP A 69 -0.56 -42.06 -9.61
CA ASP A 69 0.09 -41.04 -8.82
C ASP A 69 -0.95 -39.95 -8.44
N PRO A 70 -1.22 -39.68 -7.15
CA PRO A 70 -2.21 -38.70 -6.77
C PRO A 70 -1.60 -37.31 -6.92
N SER A 71 -1.58 -36.78 -8.13
CA SER A 71 -1.42 -35.33 -8.33
C SER A 71 -2.64 -34.65 -7.70
N PRO A 72 -2.45 -33.72 -6.74
CA PRO A 72 -3.57 -33.09 -6.06
C PRO A 72 -4.34 -32.19 -7.03
N LYS A 73 -5.60 -32.59 -7.28
CA LYS A 73 -6.56 -31.78 -8.04
C LYS A 73 -7.00 -30.59 -7.18
N SER A 74 -6.45 -29.39 -7.42
CA SER A 74 -7.10 -28.16 -6.96
C SER A 74 -8.34 -27.94 -7.82
N THR A 75 -9.53 -27.94 -7.23
CA THR A 75 -10.77 -27.58 -7.92
C THR A 75 -11.10 -26.13 -7.62
N LEU A 76 -11.17 -25.29 -8.66
CA LEU A 76 -11.80 -23.96 -8.54
C LEU A 76 -13.27 -24.16 -8.16
N VAL A 77 -13.72 -23.42 -7.15
CA VAL A 77 -15.14 -23.42 -6.75
C VAL A 77 -15.83 -22.36 -7.60
N ARG A 78 -16.69 -22.77 -8.54
CA ARG A 78 -17.56 -21.84 -9.27
C ARG A 78 -18.81 -21.56 -8.43
N TYR A 79 -19.10 -20.29 -8.17
CA TYR A 79 -20.39 -19.87 -7.62
C TYR A 79 -21.40 -19.75 -8.77
N SER A 80 -21.96 -20.89 -9.20
CA SER A 80 -22.91 -20.92 -10.32
C SER A 80 -24.25 -20.25 -9.98
N ALA A 81 -24.76 -19.47 -10.93
CA ALA A 81 -26.04 -18.76 -10.89
C ALA A 81 -27.33 -19.63 -10.78
N ALA A 82 -28.36 -19.00 -10.18
CA ALA A 82 -29.83 -19.22 -10.20
C ALA A 82 -30.47 -20.23 -9.21
N PRO A 83 -31.56 -19.84 -8.50
CA PRO A 83 -32.86 -19.48 -9.11
C PRO A 83 -33.28 -18.01 -8.99
N VAL A 84 -34.29 -17.64 -9.79
CA VAL A 84 -35.05 -16.38 -9.81
C VAL A 84 -35.21 -15.74 -8.42
N PRO A 85 -35.06 -14.41 -8.27
CA PRO A 85 -35.08 -13.74 -6.98
C PRO A 85 -36.40 -14.01 -6.26
N SER A 86 -36.31 -14.77 -5.17
CA SER A 86 -37.35 -14.87 -4.16
C SER A 86 -36.76 -14.38 -2.85
N ALA A 87 -37.39 -13.35 -2.31
CA ALA A 87 -37.13 -12.67 -1.05
C ALA A 87 -35.91 -11.73 -1.03
N THR A 88 -36.23 -10.50 -0.65
CA THR A 88 -35.34 -9.39 -0.25
C THR A 88 -34.24 -9.89 0.69
N PRO A 89 -32.97 -9.52 0.52
CA PRO A 89 -31.98 -9.67 1.57
C PRO A 89 -32.45 -8.85 2.77
N THR A 90 -32.92 -9.53 3.81
CA THR A 90 -33.14 -8.92 5.13
C THR A 90 -32.03 -9.38 6.05
N SER A 91 -30.78 -9.03 5.74
CA SER A 91 -29.87 -8.64 6.81
C SER A 91 -30.01 -7.14 6.95
N ALA A 92 -30.39 -6.67 8.15
CA ALA A 92 -30.37 -5.25 8.45
C ALA A 92 -28.93 -4.69 8.41
N VAL A 93 -27.92 -5.54 8.55
CA VAL A 93 -26.50 -5.18 8.55
C VAL A 93 -25.97 -5.17 7.12
N LEU A 94 -25.33 -4.06 6.74
CA LEU A 94 -24.67 -3.90 5.44
C LEU A 94 -23.24 -4.46 5.49
N GLU A 95 -22.91 -5.43 4.64
CA GLU A 95 -21.52 -5.83 4.41
C GLU A 95 -20.83 -4.77 3.56
N VAL A 96 -19.73 -4.22 4.07
CA VAL A 96 -18.90 -3.20 3.44
C VAL A 96 -17.54 -3.83 3.14
N PHE A 97 -16.93 -3.50 2.01
CA PHE A 97 -15.74 -4.17 1.52
C PHE A 97 -14.84 -3.25 0.71
N GLN A 98 -13.57 -3.62 0.62
CA GLN A 98 -12.61 -3.05 -0.32
C GLN A 98 -12.37 -4.09 -1.43
N VAL A 99 -12.24 -3.65 -2.68
CA VAL A 99 -11.78 -4.55 -3.75
C VAL A 99 -10.26 -4.64 -3.71
N TYR A 100 -9.73 -5.84 -3.53
CA TYR A 100 -8.30 -6.16 -3.54
C TYR A 100 -8.06 -7.56 -4.10
N GLN A 101 -6.82 -7.89 -4.43
CA GLN A 101 -6.47 -9.22 -4.97
C GLN A 101 -6.67 -10.34 -3.91
N PRO A 102 -6.94 -11.59 -4.34
CA PRO A 102 -7.09 -12.72 -3.43
C PRO A 102 -5.89 -12.92 -2.49
N VAL A 103 -6.15 -13.51 -1.33
CA VAL A 103 -5.13 -13.76 -0.29
C VAL A 103 -4.97 -15.26 -0.07
N LEU A 104 -3.74 -15.71 0.13
CA LEU A 104 -3.47 -17.11 0.47
C LEU A 104 -3.70 -17.32 1.97
N ILE A 105 -4.71 -18.10 2.34
CA ILE A 105 -4.98 -18.46 3.74
C ILE A 105 -5.50 -19.90 3.84
N PRO A 106 -4.96 -20.75 4.72
CA PRO A 106 -5.46 -22.12 4.88
C PRO A 106 -6.98 -22.16 5.11
N PRO A 107 -7.74 -23.01 4.40
CA PRO A 107 -7.28 -24.14 3.58
C PRO A 107 -7.03 -23.82 2.09
N GLY A 108 -6.89 -22.57 1.67
CA GLY A 108 -6.87 -22.24 0.25
C GLY A 108 -6.50 -20.80 -0.12
N VAL A 109 -7.05 -20.35 -1.23
CA VAL A 109 -7.07 -18.96 -1.69
C VAL A 109 -8.42 -18.38 -1.29
N SER A 110 -8.40 -17.27 -0.57
CA SER A 110 -9.60 -16.53 -0.17
C SER A 110 -9.81 -15.29 -1.02
N ASP A 111 -11.07 -14.98 -1.29
CA ASP A 111 -11.51 -13.76 -1.93
C ASP A 111 -12.80 -13.25 -1.27
N GLU A 112 -13.05 -11.95 -1.31
CA GLU A 112 -14.35 -11.38 -0.92
C GLU A 112 -15.24 -11.34 -2.16
N THR A 113 -16.31 -12.15 -2.17
CA THR A 113 -17.15 -12.34 -3.35
C THR A 113 -18.64 -12.15 -3.00
N ALA A 114 -19.39 -11.56 -3.92
CA ALA A 114 -20.84 -11.43 -3.79
C ALA A 114 -21.52 -12.81 -3.91
N SER A 115 -22.24 -13.24 -2.87
CA SER A 115 -23.11 -14.41 -2.95
C SER A 115 -24.34 -14.16 -3.83
N TYR A 116 -25.09 -15.23 -4.12
CA TYR A 116 -26.24 -15.20 -5.03
C TYR A 116 -27.37 -14.23 -4.61
N ASP A 117 -27.39 -13.79 -3.37
CA ASP A 117 -28.33 -12.82 -2.80
C ASP A 117 -27.77 -11.38 -2.79
N GLY A 118 -26.54 -11.17 -3.27
CA GLY A 118 -25.88 -9.87 -3.35
C GLY A 118 -25.21 -9.41 -2.05
N VAL A 119 -24.98 -10.35 -1.13
CA VAL A 119 -24.24 -10.10 0.13
C VAL A 119 -22.79 -10.50 -0.08
N GLU A 120 -21.85 -9.65 0.33
CA GLU A 120 -20.42 -9.96 0.28
C GLU A 120 -20.02 -10.93 1.39
N ALA A 121 -19.14 -11.87 1.06
CA ALA A 121 -18.53 -12.74 2.05
C ALA A 121 -17.13 -13.22 1.63
N THR A 122 -16.21 -13.21 2.59
CA THR A 122 -14.91 -13.86 2.42
C THR A 122 -15.08 -15.38 2.26
N SER A 123 -14.65 -15.89 1.12
CA SER A 123 -14.86 -17.28 0.72
C SER A 123 -13.58 -17.93 0.18
N ILE A 124 -13.45 -19.25 0.32
CA ILE A 124 -12.34 -20.00 -0.27
C ILE A 124 -12.67 -20.34 -1.74
N ILE A 125 -12.04 -19.63 -2.67
CA ILE A 125 -12.26 -19.77 -4.11
C ILE A 125 -11.44 -20.91 -4.73
N ALA A 126 -10.35 -21.32 -4.08
CA ALA A 126 -9.55 -22.46 -4.49
C ALA A 126 -8.92 -23.17 -3.28
N SER A 127 -9.05 -24.49 -3.16
CA SER A 127 -8.47 -25.26 -2.05
C SER A 127 -7.01 -25.64 -2.31
N THR A 128 -6.20 -25.67 -1.25
CA THR A 128 -4.78 -26.08 -1.27
C THR A 128 -4.51 -27.13 -0.18
N ASN A 129 -3.46 -27.93 -0.38
CA ASN A 129 -3.04 -28.96 0.59
C ASN A 129 -2.16 -28.41 1.72
N VAL A 130 -2.41 -27.18 2.20
CA VAL A 130 -1.59 -26.60 3.28
C VAL A 130 -1.85 -27.40 4.57
N ALA A 131 -0.85 -28.16 5.00
CA ALA A 131 -1.04 -29.27 5.93
C ALA A 131 -1.12 -28.86 7.42
N THR A 132 -0.65 -27.67 7.78
CA THR A 132 -0.65 -27.20 9.18
C THR A 132 -0.75 -25.69 9.27
N SER A 133 -1.69 -25.20 10.08
CA SER A 133 -1.82 -23.79 10.44
C SER A 133 -2.15 -23.63 11.92
N CYS A 134 -1.87 -22.45 12.47
CA CYS A 134 -2.38 -22.01 13.76
C CYS A 134 -3.09 -20.68 13.61
N LYS A 135 -4.05 -20.43 14.50
CA LYS A 135 -4.73 -19.15 14.60
C LYS A 135 -4.53 -18.59 16.00
N VAL A 136 -4.17 -17.32 16.08
CA VAL A 136 -4.03 -16.57 17.33
C VAL A 136 -4.99 -15.38 17.28
N VAL A 137 -5.73 -15.15 18.37
CA VAL A 137 -6.49 -13.90 18.54
C VAL A 137 -5.53 -12.86 19.09
N LEU A 138 -5.31 -11.80 18.32
CA LEU A 138 -4.41 -10.71 18.69
C LEU A 138 -5.14 -9.65 19.51
N MET A 139 -6.40 -9.37 19.14
CA MET A 139 -7.23 -8.39 19.80
C MET A 139 -8.71 -8.78 19.66
N GLU A 140 -9.45 -8.69 20.75
CA GLU A 140 -10.91 -8.62 20.77
C GLU A 140 -11.25 -7.39 21.62
N HIS A 141 -11.71 -6.32 20.99
CA HIS A 141 -11.85 -5.03 21.65
C HIS A 141 -13.01 -4.22 21.10
N THR A 142 -13.63 -3.40 21.96
CA THR A 142 -14.71 -2.47 21.58
C THR A 142 -14.23 -1.04 21.73
N PHE A 143 -14.07 -0.34 20.62
CA PHE A 143 -13.65 1.06 20.58
C PHE A 143 -14.88 1.99 20.65
N GLY A 144 -15.06 2.65 21.79
CA GLY A 144 -16.12 3.63 22.03
C GLY A 144 -15.57 4.95 22.57
N TYR A 145 -15.03 4.91 23.79
CA TYR A 145 -14.35 6.05 24.43
C TYR A 145 -12.84 5.85 24.38
N SER A 146 -12.30 5.63 23.18
CA SER A 146 -10.92 5.20 22.96
C SER A 146 -10.01 6.30 22.40
N TYR A 147 -10.51 7.54 22.27
CA TYR A 147 -9.69 8.66 21.85
C TYR A 147 -8.49 8.87 22.79
N GLY A 148 -7.27 8.73 22.25
CA GLY A 148 -6.02 8.79 23.03
C GLY A 148 -5.77 7.57 23.93
N ILE A 149 -6.57 6.51 23.81
CA ILE A 149 -6.51 5.30 24.64
C ILE A 149 -6.49 4.08 23.71
N PRO A 150 -5.33 3.68 23.18
CA PRO A 150 -5.23 2.53 22.29
C PRO A 150 -5.48 1.22 23.04
N PHE A 151 -5.79 0.16 22.30
CA PHE A 151 -5.69 -1.19 22.84
C PHE A 151 -4.20 -1.56 22.98
N VAL A 152 -3.82 -2.13 24.12
CA VAL A 152 -2.47 -2.64 24.38
C VAL A 152 -2.57 -4.10 24.79
N GLY A 153 -1.91 -4.97 24.03
CA GLY A 153 -1.88 -6.41 24.26
C GLY A 153 -0.46 -6.97 24.14
N ASN A 154 -0.27 -8.19 24.65
CA ASN A 154 0.99 -8.91 24.48
C ASN A 154 0.80 -9.99 23.41
N TYR A 155 1.65 -9.98 22.41
CA TYR A 155 1.77 -11.05 21.44
C TYR A 155 2.91 -12.00 21.84
N THR A 156 2.65 -13.30 21.75
CA THR A 156 3.67 -14.35 21.89
C THR A 156 3.60 -15.29 20.68
N PRO A 157 4.73 -15.63 20.04
CA PRO A 157 4.74 -16.51 18.88
C PRO A 157 4.09 -17.87 19.17
N PRO A 158 3.26 -18.42 18.26
CA PRO A 158 2.68 -19.74 18.43
C PRO A 158 3.74 -20.84 18.28
N SER A 159 3.47 -22.03 18.82
CA SER A 159 4.42 -23.15 18.79
C SER A 159 4.53 -23.87 17.43
N CYS A 160 3.66 -23.56 16.46
CA CYS A 160 3.73 -24.16 15.14
C CYS A 160 4.78 -23.50 14.26
N LYS A 161 5.24 -24.24 13.28
CA LYS A 161 6.15 -23.72 12.25
C LYS A 161 5.36 -22.87 11.26
N PHE A 162 5.93 -21.72 10.92
CA PHE A 162 5.37 -20.84 9.91
C PHE A 162 6.48 -20.13 9.14
N ASN A 163 6.22 -19.83 7.88
CA ASN A 163 6.96 -18.85 7.08
C ASN A 163 6.02 -17.83 6.44
N ARG A 164 4.73 -17.84 6.82
CA ARG A 164 3.71 -16.89 6.42
C ARG A 164 2.79 -16.55 7.58
N VAL A 165 2.33 -15.31 7.59
CA VAL A 165 1.35 -14.80 8.54
C VAL A 165 0.34 -13.95 7.80
N VAL A 166 -0.95 -14.26 7.95
CA VAL A 166 -2.05 -13.45 7.41
C VAL A 166 -2.92 -12.99 8.57
N MET A 167 -3.16 -11.68 8.66
CA MET A 167 -4.12 -11.11 9.59
C MET A 167 -5.51 -11.06 8.98
N ASN A 168 -6.51 -11.24 9.84
CA ASN A 168 -7.92 -11.03 9.56
C ASN A 168 -8.48 -10.05 10.59
N PHE A 169 -8.98 -8.93 10.10
CA PHE A 169 -9.68 -7.93 10.92
C PHE A 169 -11.16 -7.91 10.57
N THR A 170 -12.00 -8.30 11.52
CA THR A 170 -13.45 -8.23 11.40
C THR A 170 -13.97 -7.11 12.29
N VAL A 171 -14.82 -6.25 11.74
CA VAL A 171 -15.39 -5.11 12.45
C VAL A 171 -16.90 -5.07 12.24
N THR A 172 -17.63 -4.76 13.32
CA THR A 172 -19.05 -4.39 13.23
C THR A 172 -19.29 -3.06 13.93
N SER A 173 -20.22 -2.26 13.41
CA SER A 173 -20.59 -0.97 13.98
C SER A 173 -22.01 -0.60 13.59
N SER A 174 -22.73 0.11 14.45
CA SER A 174 -24.11 0.54 14.17
C SER A 174 -24.41 1.89 14.81
N GLY A 175 -25.28 2.68 14.18
CA GLY A 175 -25.60 4.04 14.61
C GLY A 175 -24.87 5.09 13.76
N ARG A 176 -24.58 6.24 14.36
CA ARG A 176 -23.88 7.35 13.68
C ARG A 176 -22.41 7.38 14.11
N GLN A 177 -21.50 7.31 13.14
CA GLN A 177 -20.07 7.53 13.34
C GLN A 177 -19.43 7.95 12.01
N PHE A 178 -18.35 8.72 12.08
CA PHE A 178 -17.50 9.03 10.91
C PHE A 178 -16.35 8.03 10.79
N ASP A 179 -15.70 8.01 9.64
CA ASP A 179 -14.51 7.21 9.43
C ASP A 179 -13.43 7.54 10.47
N ARG A 180 -12.82 6.49 11.04
CA ARG A 180 -11.74 6.58 12.02
C ARG A 180 -10.49 5.96 11.43
N LEU A 181 -9.39 6.71 11.47
CA LEU A 181 -8.07 6.13 11.23
C LEU A 181 -7.72 5.19 12.38
N ALA A 182 -7.10 4.07 12.05
CA ALA A 182 -6.51 3.16 13.00
C ALA A 182 -5.08 2.81 12.60
N ILE A 183 -4.22 2.65 13.60
CA ILE A 183 -2.80 2.36 13.42
C ILE A 183 -2.40 1.23 14.37
N MET A 184 -1.79 0.19 13.81
CA MET A 184 -1.28 -0.95 14.55
C MET A 184 0.26 -0.91 14.61
N TYR A 185 0.80 -1.15 15.80
CA TYR A 185 2.23 -1.23 16.07
C TYR A 185 2.63 -2.56 16.70
N PHE A 186 3.84 -3.01 16.36
CA PHE A 186 4.62 -3.88 17.23
C PHE A 186 5.74 -3.07 17.89
N GLY A 187 5.62 -2.87 19.20
CA GLY A 187 6.43 -1.91 19.93
C GLY A 187 6.27 -0.51 19.31
N ASP A 188 7.35 -0.03 18.69
CA ASP A 188 7.42 1.29 18.07
C ASP A 188 7.28 1.29 16.55
N SER A 189 7.19 0.10 15.93
CA SER A 189 7.10 -0.06 14.49
C SER A 189 5.66 -0.15 14.06
N GLU A 190 5.20 0.84 13.29
CA GLU A 190 3.92 0.75 12.59
C GLU A 190 3.98 -0.41 11.58
N VAL A 191 3.02 -1.33 11.67
CA VAL A 191 2.90 -2.49 10.79
C VAL A 191 1.64 -2.46 9.93
N TRP A 192 0.65 -1.65 10.30
CA TRP A 192 -0.57 -1.48 9.50
C TRP A 192 -1.30 -0.18 9.83
N ARG A 193 -1.76 0.53 8.78
CA ARG A 193 -2.62 1.70 8.87
C ARG A 193 -3.89 1.47 8.05
N THR A 194 -5.04 1.74 8.65
CA THR A 194 -6.36 1.44 8.08
C THR A 194 -7.37 2.53 8.46
N SER A 195 -8.48 2.61 7.74
CA SER A 195 -9.60 3.49 8.07
C SER A 195 -10.92 2.71 8.08
N THR A 196 -11.76 2.98 9.08
CA THR A 196 -13.03 2.26 9.24
C THR A 196 -14.06 2.68 8.19
N ALA A 197 -14.93 1.75 7.80
CA ALA A 197 -16.19 2.09 7.17
C ALA A 197 -17.14 2.87 8.11
N GLU A 198 -17.85 3.85 7.58
CA GLU A 198 -18.89 4.56 8.32
C GLU A 198 -20.18 3.72 8.48
N PRO A 199 -20.68 3.51 9.71
CA PRO A 199 -21.85 2.69 9.97
C PRO A 199 -23.16 3.29 9.44
N THR A 200 -24.15 2.42 9.32
CA THR A 200 -25.55 2.81 9.13
C THR A 200 -26.34 2.66 10.44
N THR A 201 -27.55 3.20 10.49
CA THR A 201 -28.46 2.96 11.64
C THR A 201 -28.77 1.48 11.85
N ALA A 202 -28.80 0.71 10.76
CA ALA A 202 -29.12 -0.72 10.79
C ALA A 202 -27.88 -1.61 11.07
N GLY A 203 -26.68 -1.02 10.94
CA GLY A 203 -25.40 -1.66 11.20
C GLY A 203 -24.59 -1.90 9.93
N ILE A 204 -23.29 -2.07 10.11
CA ILE A 204 -22.34 -2.55 9.10
C ILE A 204 -21.51 -3.70 9.68
N ARG A 205 -21.00 -4.53 8.78
CA ARG A 205 -19.89 -5.45 9.01
C ARG A 205 -18.89 -5.27 7.88
N TRP A 206 -17.61 -5.44 8.19
CA TRP A 206 -16.57 -5.60 7.18
C TRP A 206 -15.47 -6.51 7.70
N GLU A 207 -14.76 -7.13 6.76
CA GLU A 207 -13.62 -7.99 6.98
C GLU A 207 -12.47 -7.49 6.10
N TYR A 208 -11.23 -7.74 6.50
CA TYR A 208 -10.07 -7.49 5.64
C TYR A 208 -8.97 -8.49 5.95
N LEU A 209 -8.44 -9.13 4.90
CA LEU A 209 -7.32 -10.05 4.99
C LEU A 209 -6.04 -9.37 4.53
N LYS A 210 -5.03 -9.30 5.39
CA LYS A 210 -3.73 -8.70 5.08
C LYS A 210 -2.61 -9.72 5.23
N ASP A 211 -1.83 -9.93 4.17
CA ASP A 211 -0.56 -10.66 4.29
C ASP A 211 0.43 -9.79 5.09
N MET A 212 1.00 -10.37 6.14
CA MET A 212 1.90 -9.72 7.10
C MET A 212 3.27 -10.42 7.16
N THR A 213 3.58 -11.22 6.13
CA THR A 213 4.77 -12.08 6.08
C THR A 213 6.09 -11.28 6.05
N GLU A 214 6.10 -10.05 5.53
CA GLU A 214 7.25 -9.14 5.55
C GLU A 214 7.72 -8.81 6.99
N TYR A 215 6.83 -8.95 7.98
CA TYR A 215 7.10 -8.67 9.39
C TYR A 215 7.52 -9.91 10.20
N LEU A 216 8.02 -10.97 9.54
CA LEU A 216 8.47 -12.19 10.23
C LEU A 216 9.49 -11.92 11.35
N TYR A 217 10.29 -10.86 11.25
CA TYR A 217 11.15 -10.37 12.34
C TYR A 217 10.36 -10.21 13.67
N PHE A 218 9.22 -9.54 13.62
CA PHE A 218 8.35 -9.33 14.79
C PHE A 218 7.60 -10.60 15.17
N TRP A 219 7.07 -11.33 14.19
CA TRP A 219 6.26 -12.55 14.45
C TRP A 219 7.05 -13.69 15.12
N ASN A 220 8.38 -13.70 15.00
CA ASN A 220 9.23 -14.72 15.62
C ASN A 220 9.64 -14.41 17.07
N SER A 221 9.20 -13.28 17.64
CA SER A 221 9.52 -12.89 19.01
C SER A 221 8.30 -12.31 19.74
N PRO A 222 8.26 -12.33 21.08
CA PRO A 222 7.21 -11.63 21.82
C PRO A 222 7.20 -10.13 21.51
N GLN A 223 6.02 -9.56 21.34
CA GLN A 223 5.83 -8.14 21.01
C GLN A 223 4.77 -7.51 21.90
N THR A 224 4.91 -6.22 22.18
CA THR A 224 3.77 -5.40 22.62
C THR A 224 2.98 -5.01 21.38
N LEU A 225 1.74 -5.46 21.29
CA LEU A 225 0.79 -5.07 20.25
C LEU A 225 0.05 -3.81 20.74
N ILE A 226 0.12 -2.74 19.97
CA ILE A 226 -0.63 -1.51 20.22
C ILE A 226 -1.54 -1.26 19.02
N PHE A 227 -2.83 -1.08 19.26
CA PHE A 227 -3.81 -0.82 18.21
C PHE A 227 -4.60 0.43 18.58
N ASP A 228 -4.28 1.54 17.93
CA ASP A 228 -4.99 2.79 18.08
C ASP A 228 -6.18 2.84 17.14
N LEU A 229 -7.36 3.11 17.68
CA LEU A 229 -8.56 3.48 16.93
C LEU A 229 -9.29 4.49 17.81
N GLY A 230 -8.98 5.76 17.58
CA GLY A 230 -9.57 6.87 18.31
C GLY A 230 -11.05 7.00 18.02
N ASN A 231 -11.89 6.73 19.03
CA ASN A 231 -13.34 6.88 18.91
C ASN A 231 -13.90 7.72 20.05
N LEU A 232 -15.00 8.41 19.76
CA LEU A 232 -15.78 9.20 20.72
C LEU A 232 -17.25 8.82 20.62
N ILE A 233 -17.91 8.72 21.78
CA ILE A 233 -19.34 8.46 21.89
C ILE A 233 -20.01 9.59 22.67
N ASP A 234 -21.07 10.16 22.10
CA ASP A 234 -21.91 11.16 22.74
C ASP A 234 -23.37 11.05 22.22
N SER A 235 -24.18 12.09 22.41
CA SER A 235 -25.58 12.12 21.91
C SER A 235 -25.69 12.15 20.38
N THR A 236 -24.61 12.48 19.69
CA THR A 236 -24.49 12.64 18.25
C THR A 236 -23.80 11.43 17.62
N TYR A 237 -22.64 11.04 18.13
CA TYR A 237 -21.83 9.91 17.70
C TYR A 237 -22.13 8.71 18.58
N THR A 238 -22.88 7.75 18.06
CA THR A 238 -23.38 6.60 18.84
C THR A 238 -22.77 5.28 18.41
N GLY A 239 -21.94 5.28 17.36
CA GLY A 239 -21.36 4.07 16.79
C GLY A 239 -20.09 3.61 17.50
N TYR A 240 -20.22 2.51 18.23
CA TYR A 240 -19.10 1.73 18.74
C TYR A 240 -18.55 0.82 17.65
N TYR A 241 -17.23 0.66 17.59
CA TYR A 241 -16.60 -0.35 16.73
C TYR A 241 -16.27 -1.59 17.56
N TYR A 242 -16.96 -2.68 17.28
CA TYR A 242 -16.65 -3.99 17.85
C TYR A 242 -15.69 -4.68 16.89
N THR A 243 -14.52 -5.05 17.40
CA THR A 243 -13.41 -5.48 16.55
C THR A 243 -12.84 -6.82 17.02
N THR A 244 -12.44 -7.63 16.05
CA THR A 244 -11.69 -8.86 16.27
C THR A 244 -10.56 -8.92 15.27
N LEU A 245 -9.33 -8.98 15.76
CA LEU A 245 -8.11 -9.14 14.98
C LEU A 245 -7.49 -10.49 15.29
N THR A 246 -7.25 -11.28 14.25
CA THR A 246 -6.61 -12.60 14.36
C THR A 246 -5.46 -12.73 13.39
N ALA A 247 -4.44 -13.52 13.74
CA ALA A 247 -3.35 -13.88 12.85
C ALA A 247 -3.35 -15.39 12.61
N THR A 248 -3.25 -15.78 11.34
CA THR A 248 -3.13 -17.16 10.89
C THR A 248 -1.70 -17.42 10.44
N PHE A 249 -1.04 -18.35 11.11
CA PHE A 249 0.36 -18.75 10.90
C PHE A 249 0.38 -20.07 10.14
N PHE A 250 1.12 -20.14 9.04
CA PHE A 250 1.20 -21.36 8.24
C PHE A 250 2.51 -21.46 7.46
N THR A 251 2.79 -22.65 6.94
CA THR A 251 3.94 -22.90 6.08
C THR A 251 3.49 -23.03 4.62
N SER A 252 4.24 -22.43 3.73
CA SER A 252 4.05 -22.43 2.29
C SER A 252 5.35 -22.89 1.60
N GLN A 253 5.29 -23.42 0.37
CA GLN A 253 6.47 -23.96 -0.34
C GLN A 253 7.44 -22.86 -0.81
N GLU A 254 6.96 -21.63 -0.93
CA GLU A 254 7.75 -20.48 -1.34
C GLU A 254 8.77 -20.12 -0.26
N THR A 255 10.01 -19.89 -0.69
CA THR A 255 11.05 -19.32 0.18
C THR A 255 10.79 -17.83 0.33
N VAL A 256 10.62 -17.38 1.56
CA VAL A 256 10.52 -15.96 1.91
C VAL A 256 11.86 -15.53 2.48
N GLU A 257 12.37 -14.38 2.04
CA GLU A 257 13.60 -13.76 2.55
C GLU A 257 13.24 -12.45 3.27
N PRO A 258 12.61 -12.52 4.47
CA PRO A 258 12.24 -11.34 5.23
C PRO A 258 13.51 -10.61 5.71
N ALA A 259 13.35 -9.35 6.14
CA ALA A 259 14.45 -8.63 6.78
C ALA A 259 14.88 -9.31 8.09
N ASP A 260 16.18 -9.33 8.35
CA ASP A 260 16.75 -9.86 9.60
C ASP A 260 16.50 -8.92 10.79
N LEU A 261 16.35 -7.63 10.50
CA LEU A 261 16.12 -6.57 11.47
C LEU A 261 15.18 -5.51 10.88
N ILE A 262 14.25 -5.02 11.71
CA ILE A 262 13.41 -3.88 11.38
C ILE A 262 13.61 -2.80 12.46
N LEU A 263 14.04 -1.61 12.05
CA LEU A 263 14.24 -0.47 12.94
C LEU A 263 13.12 0.57 12.75
N PRO A 264 12.36 0.95 13.79
CA PRO A 264 11.34 1.99 13.68
C PRO A 264 11.98 3.38 13.53
N ILE A 265 11.33 4.25 12.74
CA ILE A 265 11.55 5.70 12.70
C ILE A 265 10.22 6.36 13.08
N SER A 266 10.04 6.61 14.37
CA SER A 266 8.74 6.87 14.97
C SER A 266 8.88 7.70 16.25
N ALA A 267 7.77 8.12 16.87
CA ALA A 267 7.77 8.91 18.11
C ALA A 267 8.24 8.12 19.35
N ARG A 268 8.37 6.80 19.24
CA ARG A 268 8.93 5.88 20.26
C ARG A 268 8.19 5.83 21.61
N HIS A 269 6.87 5.84 21.59
CA HIS A 269 6.04 5.75 22.80
C HIS A 269 5.53 4.33 23.11
N GLY A 270 5.97 3.32 22.36
CA GLY A 270 5.50 1.94 22.47
C GLY A 270 5.85 1.28 23.82
N ALA A 271 6.97 1.68 24.44
CA ALA A 271 7.33 1.23 25.79
C ALA A 271 6.32 1.66 26.87
N GLU A 272 5.57 2.73 26.61
CA GLU A 272 4.52 3.27 27.49
C GLU A 272 3.14 2.73 27.11
N GLY A 273 3.04 1.88 26.09
CA GLY A 273 1.77 1.40 25.54
C GLY A 273 1.00 2.49 24.78
N ALA A 274 1.70 3.51 24.27
CA ALA A 274 1.11 4.63 23.54
C ALA A 274 1.50 4.63 22.04
N VAL A 275 0.84 5.49 21.28
CA VAL A 275 1.01 5.60 19.82
C VAL A 275 2.36 6.20 19.44
N SER A 276 3.02 5.63 18.44
CA SER A 276 4.36 6.07 18.00
C SER A 276 4.34 6.86 16.68
N VAL A 277 3.21 7.46 16.27
CA VAL A 277 3.13 8.27 15.05
C VAL A 277 3.59 9.71 15.28
N PHE A 278 4.24 10.32 14.30
CA PHE A 278 4.53 11.76 14.29
C PHE A 278 3.38 12.53 13.63
N THR A 279 3.08 13.71 14.16
CA THR A 279 2.12 14.67 13.64
C THR A 279 2.85 15.89 13.11
N LEU A 280 3.13 15.94 11.80
CA LEU A 280 3.83 17.06 11.16
C LEU A 280 2.83 18.14 10.70
N PRO A 281 3.14 19.44 10.83
CA PRO A 281 4.44 20.01 11.21
C PRO A 281 4.64 20.19 12.74
N GLY A 282 3.75 19.68 13.58
CA GLY A 282 3.80 19.86 15.04
C GLY A 282 4.99 19.19 15.72
N ASP A 283 5.38 18.02 15.24
CA ASP A 283 6.48 17.22 15.80
C ASP A 283 7.81 17.40 15.04
N ASN A 284 8.91 16.98 15.68
CA ASN A 284 10.17 16.72 14.99
C ASN A 284 10.28 15.22 14.69
N ALA A 285 10.05 14.84 13.44
CA ALA A 285 10.10 13.44 12.99
C ALA A 285 11.53 12.95 12.72
N THR A 286 12.45 13.18 13.68
CA THR A 286 13.84 12.74 13.63
C THR A 286 14.12 11.63 14.65
N ASN A 287 14.80 10.57 14.24
CA ASN A 287 15.37 9.58 15.15
C ASN A 287 16.89 9.47 14.93
N THR A 288 17.62 9.27 16.03
CA THR A 288 19.06 8.95 16.01
C THR A 288 19.23 7.45 16.25
N ILE A 289 19.92 6.76 15.36
CA ILE A 289 19.97 5.29 15.28
C ILE A 289 21.41 4.83 15.26
N SER A 290 21.75 3.86 16.12
CA SER A 290 22.94 3.03 15.92
C SER A 290 22.62 1.96 14.88
N PHE A 291 23.32 1.99 13.76
CA PHE A 291 23.04 1.14 12.61
C PHE A 291 23.95 -0.12 12.61
N PRO A 292 23.45 -1.31 12.24
CA PRO A 292 24.27 -2.52 12.20
C PRO A 292 25.40 -2.41 11.18
N GLN A 293 26.63 -2.76 11.59
CA GLN A 293 27.82 -2.63 10.75
C GLN A 293 27.90 -3.67 9.63
N ASN A 294 27.18 -4.78 9.75
CA ASN A 294 27.16 -5.90 8.81
C ASN A 294 25.95 -5.89 7.86
N ALA A 295 25.28 -4.76 7.66
CA ALA A 295 24.14 -4.68 6.75
C ALA A 295 24.56 -4.79 5.27
N ASN A 296 23.91 -5.66 4.50
CA ASN A 296 24.17 -5.83 3.07
C ASN A 296 23.10 -5.20 2.15
N ARG A 297 21.91 -4.92 2.70
CA ARG A 297 20.80 -4.24 2.05
C ARG A 297 19.97 -3.51 3.10
N ALA A 298 19.47 -2.32 2.78
CA ALA A 298 18.52 -1.63 3.63
C ALA A 298 17.49 -0.86 2.80
N VAL A 299 16.21 -0.97 3.17
CA VAL A 299 15.09 -0.26 2.53
C VAL A 299 14.31 0.49 3.60
N PHE A 300 14.12 1.79 3.39
CA PHE A 300 13.26 2.63 4.21
C PHE A 300 11.83 2.54 3.68
N SER A 301 10.86 2.29 4.54
CA SER A 301 9.44 2.35 4.21
C SER A 301 8.76 3.52 4.93
N ILE A 302 7.94 4.27 4.21
CA ILE A 302 7.18 5.43 4.71
C ILE A 302 5.69 5.14 4.69
N SER A 303 5.02 5.39 5.81
CA SER A 303 3.57 5.49 5.92
C SER A 303 3.19 6.94 6.23
N ALA A 304 2.42 7.56 5.33
CA ALA A 304 2.05 8.98 5.42
C ALA A 304 0.58 9.20 5.01
N CYS A 305 -0.19 9.94 5.80
CA CYS A 305 -1.54 10.34 5.42
C CYS A 305 -1.89 11.74 5.95
N GLY A 306 -2.49 12.56 5.08
CA GLY A 306 -3.03 13.86 5.44
C GLY A 306 -4.37 13.74 6.15
N GLN A 307 -4.63 14.64 7.09
CA GLN A 307 -5.85 14.67 7.90
C GLN A 307 -6.34 16.12 8.09
N SER A 308 -7.60 16.29 8.49
CA SER A 308 -8.21 17.62 8.63
C SER A 308 -8.15 18.40 7.30
N THR A 309 -7.54 19.59 7.24
CA THR A 309 -7.41 20.36 5.99
C THR A 309 -6.53 19.67 4.94
N GLU A 310 -5.80 18.64 5.34
CA GLU A 310 -4.94 17.83 4.48
C GLU A 310 -5.59 16.52 4.05
N GLU A 311 -6.85 16.23 4.44
CA GLU A 311 -7.54 15.00 4.01
C GLU A 311 -7.78 14.97 2.49
N PHE A 312 -8.04 16.14 1.90
CA PHE A 312 -8.26 16.33 0.46
C PHE A 312 -7.20 17.24 -0.17
N TRP A 313 -5.95 17.15 0.29
CA TRP A 313 -4.84 18.02 -0.11
C TRP A 313 -4.70 18.17 -1.64
N TRP A 314 -5.07 17.16 -2.42
CA TRP A 314 -5.06 17.15 -3.89
C TRP A 314 -6.11 18.07 -4.54
N GLY A 315 -7.05 18.60 -3.75
CA GLY A 315 -8.03 19.63 -4.14
C GLY A 315 -7.76 21.01 -3.54
N ASN A 316 -6.61 21.22 -2.90
CA ASN A 316 -6.23 22.54 -2.38
C ASN A 316 -5.90 23.52 -3.52
N VAL A 317 -5.97 24.82 -3.22
CA VAL A 317 -5.61 25.90 -4.15
C VAL A 317 -4.16 26.35 -3.97
N LEU A 318 -3.66 27.15 -4.91
CA LEU A 318 -2.43 27.91 -4.73
C LEU A 318 -2.54 28.80 -3.48
N GLN A 319 -1.40 29.08 -2.84
CA GLN A 319 -1.41 29.81 -1.58
C GLN A 319 -1.90 31.25 -1.76
N SER A 320 -1.64 31.87 -2.91
CA SER A 320 -2.14 33.21 -3.24
C SER A 320 -3.66 33.27 -3.47
N ASP A 321 -4.32 32.13 -3.67
CA ASP A 321 -5.74 32.05 -4.07
C ASP A 321 -6.70 31.71 -2.90
N ILE A 322 -6.21 31.53 -1.67
CA ILE A 322 -7.02 31.01 -0.56
C ILE A 322 -8.21 31.89 -0.15
N GLU A 323 -8.13 33.19 -0.42
CA GLU A 323 -9.17 34.19 -0.09
C GLU A 323 -10.10 34.49 -1.26
N THR A 324 -9.93 33.81 -2.41
CA THR A 324 -10.63 34.14 -3.67
C THR A 324 -12.15 34.20 -3.53
N PHE A 325 -12.75 33.33 -2.73
CA PHE A 325 -14.20 33.24 -2.51
C PHE A 325 -14.61 33.40 -1.05
N GLU A 326 -13.83 34.13 -0.25
CA GLU A 326 -14.03 34.22 1.21
C GLU A 326 -15.47 34.61 1.60
N ASP A 327 -16.06 35.57 0.89
CA ASP A 327 -17.44 36.05 1.14
C ASP A 327 -18.53 34.99 0.88
N TYR A 328 -18.22 33.95 0.09
CA TYR A 328 -19.18 32.94 -0.37
C TYR A 328 -18.95 31.58 0.29
N ASP A 329 -17.71 31.08 0.25
CA ASP A 329 -17.31 29.73 0.63
C ASP A 329 -16.32 29.67 1.81
N GLY A 330 -15.93 30.84 2.34
CA GLY A 330 -14.88 30.98 3.34
C GLY A 330 -13.48 30.74 2.75
N THR A 331 -12.47 30.78 3.62
CA THR A 331 -11.07 30.55 3.22
C THR A 331 -10.89 29.12 2.69
N LEU A 332 -10.35 29.00 1.47
CA LEU A 332 -9.96 27.74 0.87
C LEU A 332 -8.67 27.21 1.51
N TYR A 333 -8.38 25.93 1.33
CA TYR A 333 -7.13 25.34 1.82
C TYR A 333 -6.00 25.54 0.81
N GLY A 334 -4.86 26.02 1.28
CA GLY A 334 -3.71 26.41 0.46
C GLY A 334 -2.61 25.36 0.37
N TYR A 335 -1.38 25.86 0.17
CA TYR A 335 -0.16 25.08 -0.06
C TYR A 335 -0.16 24.24 -1.35
N SER A 336 -0.97 24.62 -2.34
CA SER A 336 -1.11 23.97 -3.65
C SER A 336 -1.65 22.53 -3.57
N PRO A 337 -2.16 21.97 -4.67
CA PRO A 337 -2.62 20.58 -4.74
C PRO A 337 -1.47 19.57 -4.93
N PHE A 338 -0.42 19.68 -4.12
CA PHE A 338 0.78 18.85 -4.20
C PHE A 338 1.44 18.66 -2.84
N ARG A 339 1.89 17.44 -2.53
CA ARG A 339 2.66 17.13 -1.32
C ARG A 339 3.83 16.22 -1.65
N GLU A 340 4.99 16.51 -1.07
CA GLU A 340 6.18 15.65 -1.12
C GLU A 340 6.56 15.22 0.30
N VAL A 341 6.60 13.92 0.55
CA VAL A 341 7.11 13.37 1.82
C VAL A 341 8.56 12.99 1.61
N GLN A 342 9.47 13.56 2.40
CA GLN A 342 10.92 13.42 2.21
C GLN A 342 11.50 12.54 3.31
N VAL A 343 12.50 11.72 2.96
CA VAL A 343 13.37 11.03 3.92
C VAL A 343 14.78 11.57 3.79
N LEU A 344 15.34 12.01 4.91
CA LEU A 344 16.69 12.52 5.01
C LEU A 344 17.53 11.60 5.90
N ILE A 345 18.80 11.42 5.52
CA ILE A 345 19.84 10.73 6.29
C ILE A 345 20.94 11.75 6.55
N ASP A 346 21.23 12.03 7.82
CA ASP A 346 22.23 13.03 8.23
C ASP A 346 22.04 14.39 7.55
N GLY A 347 20.78 14.82 7.45
CA GLY A 347 20.36 16.08 6.84
C GLY A 347 20.42 16.11 5.30
N GLN A 348 20.72 14.98 4.65
CA GLN A 348 20.77 14.87 3.19
C GLN A 348 19.62 14.03 2.67
N LEU A 349 18.96 14.48 1.59
CA LEU A 349 17.81 13.77 1.03
C LEU A 349 18.21 12.40 0.47
N ALA A 350 17.58 11.35 1.00
CA ALA A 350 17.78 9.96 0.60
C ALA A 350 16.73 9.49 -0.41
N GLY A 351 15.52 10.06 -0.38
CA GLY A 351 14.44 9.80 -1.33
C GLY A 351 13.16 10.50 -0.92
N VAL A 352 12.12 10.36 -1.76
CA VAL A 352 10.81 10.99 -1.53
C VAL A 352 9.67 10.05 -1.86
N GLN A 353 8.50 10.30 -1.27
CA GLN A 353 7.22 9.74 -1.66
C GLN A 353 6.30 10.88 -2.11
N TRP A 354 5.64 10.70 -3.26
CA TRP A 354 4.49 11.51 -3.65
C TRP A 354 3.21 10.72 -3.34
N PRO A 355 2.43 11.12 -2.31
CA PRO A 355 1.38 10.27 -1.75
C PRO A 355 0.24 9.95 -2.73
N PHE A 356 -0.33 8.75 -2.59
CA PHE A 356 -1.59 8.41 -3.24
C PHE A 356 -2.75 9.25 -2.65
N PRO A 357 -3.64 9.84 -3.47
CA PRO A 357 -4.79 10.61 -3.01
C PRO A 357 -5.92 9.70 -2.48
N VAL A 358 -5.70 9.13 -1.30
CA VAL A 358 -6.70 8.32 -0.58
C VAL A 358 -7.97 9.17 -0.35
N VAL A 359 -9.14 8.53 -0.44
CA VAL A 359 -10.42 9.14 -0.06
C VAL A 359 -11.12 8.18 0.89
N PHE A 360 -11.25 8.60 2.16
CA PHE A 360 -11.84 7.81 3.23
C PHE A 360 -13.38 7.75 3.11
N THR A 361 -14.01 6.88 3.91
CA THR A 361 -15.44 6.55 3.75
C THR A 361 -16.42 7.66 4.13
N GLY A 362 -15.95 8.77 4.70
CA GLY A 362 -16.72 10.01 4.90
C GLY A 362 -16.43 11.13 3.89
N GLY A 363 -15.45 10.96 3.00
CA GLY A 363 -14.96 12.06 2.16
C GLY A 363 -15.82 12.37 0.94
N ILE A 364 -15.71 13.59 0.42
CA ILE A 364 -16.45 14.12 -0.75
C ILE A 364 -17.98 14.10 -0.53
N VAL A 365 -18.62 12.93 -0.69
CA VAL A 365 -20.03 12.71 -0.42
C VAL A 365 -20.20 11.29 0.17
N PRO A 366 -20.79 11.12 1.38
CA PRO A 366 -20.87 9.81 2.05
C PRO A 366 -21.61 8.70 1.29
N GLY A 367 -22.42 9.06 0.29
CA GLY A 367 -23.12 8.11 -0.56
C GLY A 367 -22.19 7.30 -1.49
N LEU A 368 -20.96 7.76 -1.72
CA LEU A 368 -19.99 7.10 -2.60
C LEU A 368 -19.40 5.81 -2.01
N TRP A 369 -19.26 5.72 -0.69
CA TRP A 369 -18.35 4.72 -0.08
C TRP A 369 -19.07 3.54 0.56
N ARG A 370 -20.25 3.18 0.04
CA ARG A 370 -21.07 2.08 0.56
C ARG A 370 -21.73 1.29 -0.58
N PRO A 371 -21.58 -0.05 -0.63
CA PRO A 371 -20.75 -0.90 0.23
C PRO A 371 -19.28 -0.98 -0.21
N ILE A 372 -18.93 -0.40 -1.36
CA ILE A 372 -17.55 -0.39 -1.87
C ILE A 372 -16.82 0.82 -1.27
N VAL A 373 -15.78 0.58 -0.47
CA VAL A 373 -14.95 1.66 0.09
C VAL A 373 -13.93 2.17 -0.92
N GLY A 374 -13.22 3.24 -0.55
CA GLY A 374 -12.19 3.79 -1.41
C GLY A 374 -10.98 2.90 -1.60
N LEU A 375 -10.24 3.12 -2.70
CA LEU A 375 -8.94 2.48 -2.94
C LEU A 375 -8.01 2.69 -1.73
N ASP A 376 -7.36 1.62 -1.28
CA ASP A 376 -6.41 1.58 -0.16
C ASP A 376 -6.95 2.15 1.18
N THR A 377 -8.26 2.17 1.39
CA THR A 377 -8.89 2.70 2.62
C THR A 377 -8.73 1.74 3.80
N PHE A 378 -8.88 0.43 3.57
CA PHE A 378 -8.68 -0.60 4.59
C PHE A 378 -7.20 -0.98 4.76
N ASP A 379 -6.34 -0.58 3.84
CA ASP A 379 -4.90 -0.83 3.91
C ASP A 379 -4.14 0.26 3.17
N LEU A 380 -3.73 1.29 3.91
CA LEU A 380 -3.01 2.43 3.34
C LEU A 380 -1.60 1.95 2.95
N ARG A 381 -1.32 2.00 1.65
CA ARG A 381 -0.05 1.52 1.09
C ARG A 381 1.13 2.39 1.55
N GLU A 382 2.23 1.72 1.87
CA GLU A 382 3.51 2.36 2.19
C GLU A 382 4.42 2.47 0.95
N HIS A 383 5.35 3.42 0.99
CA HIS A 383 6.32 3.65 -0.09
C HIS A 383 7.70 3.12 0.28
N GLU A 384 8.43 2.49 -0.66
CA GLU A 384 9.76 1.91 -0.45
C GLU A 384 10.86 2.82 -1.04
N ILE A 385 11.90 3.12 -0.26
CA ILE A 385 13.10 3.86 -0.68
C ILE A 385 14.33 2.99 -0.40
N ASP A 386 15.07 2.61 -1.45
CA ASP A 386 16.30 1.84 -1.26
C ASP A 386 17.43 2.74 -0.72
N ILE A 387 17.83 2.49 0.53
CA ILE A 387 18.93 3.20 1.19
C ILE A 387 20.23 2.38 1.19
N THR A 388 20.30 1.27 0.46
CA THR A 388 21.53 0.46 0.28
C THR A 388 22.74 1.30 -0.16
N PRO A 389 22.61 2.33 -1.04
CA PRO A 389 23.73 3.22 -1.37
C PRO A 389 24.32 3.98 -0.16
N TRP A 390 23.61 4.08 0.95
CA TRP A 390 24.07 4.76 2.17
C TRP A 390 24.83 3.83 3.13
N LEU A 391 24.77 2.50 2.95
CA LEU A 391 25.42 1.55 3.86
C LEU A 391 26.90 1.81 4.15
N PRO A 392 27.75 2.24 3.18
CA PRO A 392 29.16 2.54 3.45
C PRO A 392 29.40 3.62 4.50
N VAL A 393 28.43 4.52 4.72
CA VAL A 393 28.51 5.56 5.75
C VAL A 393 27.67 5.24 6.98
N LEU A 394 26.57 4.48 6.84
CA LEU A 394 25.74 4.06 7.97
C LEU A 394 26.40 2.96 8.81
N CYS A 395 27.20 2.08 8.20
CA CYS A 395 27.82 0.94 8.87
C CYS A 395 29.14 1.28 9.59
N ASP A 396 29.41 2.57 9.82
CA ASP A 396 30.71 3.04 10.35
C ASP A 396 30.87 2.85 11.87
N GLY A 397 29.79 2.45 12.56
CA GLY A 397 29.74 2.22 14.01
C GLY A 397 29.29 3.45 14.82
N SER A 398 29.02 4.57 14.16
CA SER A 398 28.47 5.79 14.75
C SER A 398 26.94 5.77 14.76
N GLU A 399 26.34 6.77 15.41
CA GLU A 399 24.91 7.02 15.32
C GLU A 399 24.59 7.96 14.15
N HIS A 400 23.48 7.68 13.47
CA HIS A 400 23.02 8.46 12.32
C HIS A 400 21.59 8.96 12.52
N THR A 401 21.29 10.11 11.94
CA THR A 401 19.95 10.70 12.00
C THR A 401 19.13 10.35 10.77
N PHE A 402 17.88 9.97 11.00
CA PHE A 402 16.86 9.75 9.97
C PHE A 402 15.70 10.69 10.27
N GLU A 403 15.32 11.49 9.27
CA GLU A 403 14.28 12.52 9.40
C GLU A 403 13.22 12.33 8.32
N ILE A 404 11.95 12.51 8.68
CA ILE A 404 10.82 12.58 7.74
C ILE A 404 10.31 14.03 7.69
N ARG A 405 10.10 14.57 6.49
CA ARG A 405 9.42 15.88 6.29
C ARG A 405 8.22 15.73 5.39
N VAL A 406 7.26 16.64 5.52
CA VAL A 406 6.17 16.80 4.54
C VAL A 406 6.23 18.22 4.01
N ALA A 407 6.40 18.34 2.70
CA ALA A 407 6.52 19.61 2.00
C ALA A 407 5.27 19.92 1.17
N GLY A 408 4.77 21.15 1.32
CA GLY A 408 3.80 21.77 0.42
C GLY A 408 4.48 22.67 -0.61
N VAL A 409 3.69 23.33 -1.46
CA VAL A 409 4.18 24.31 -2.45
C VAL A 409 3.51 25.65 -2.24
N ILE A 410 4.32 26.71 -2.21
CA ILE A 410 3.84 28.09 -2.33
C ILE A 410 4.20 28.65 -3.68
N ASP A 411 3.26 29.31 -4.32
CA ASP A 411 3.46 30.04 -5.57
C ASP A 411 4.06 31.44 -5.31
N ASP A 412 4.74 31.98 -6.31
CA ASP A 412 5.29 33.35 -6.29
C ASP A 412 4.35 34.40 -6.92
N GLY A 413 3.20 33.96 -7.46
CA GLY A 413 2.29 34.79 -8.25
C GLY A 413 2.81 35.15 -9.65
N GLU A 414 4.00 34.71 -10.03
CA GLU A 414 4.68 34.98 -11.32
C GLU A 414 4.83 33.71 -12.18
N GLY A 415 4.21 32.61 -11.77
CA GLY A 415 4.15 31.34 -12.51
C GLY A 415 5.17 30.30 -12.09
N SER A 416 5.83 30.50 -10.95
CA SER A 416 6.67 29.49 -10.30
C SER A 416 6.15 29.14 -8.91
N GLY A 417 6.76 28.13 -8.30
CA GLY A 417 6.51 27.75 -6.92
C GLY A 417 7.76 27.21 -6.26
N THR A 418 7.74 27.17 -4.93
CA THR A 418 8.85 26.69 -4.10
C THR A 418 8.33 25.67 -3.10
N LEU A 419 9.08 24.58 -2.89
CA LEU A 419 8.81 23.64 -1.80
C LEU A 419 9.07 24.32 -0.46
N ILE A 420 8.17 24.09 0.49
CA ILE A 420 8.33 24.53 1.88
C ILE A 420 8.06 23.37 2.82
N ASP A 421 8.79 23.32 3.94
CA ASP A 421 8.72 22.24 4.93
C ASP A 421 7.51 22.40 5.88
N THR A 422 6.36 22.79 5.34
CA THR A 422 5.08 22.90 6.05
C THR A 422 3.91 22.64 5.12
N VAL A 423 2.77 22.34 5.73
CA VAL A 423 1.48 22.03 5.12
C VAL A 423 0.37 22.76 5.89
N GLY A 424 -0.90 22.45 5.61
CA GLY A 424 -2.04 22.85 6.44
C GLY A 424 -2.03 22.18 7.81
N SER A 425 -3.19 21.71 8.27
CA SER A 425 -3.38 21.17 9.63
C SER A 425 -2.31 20.17 10.06
N TYR A 426 -2.30 18.96 9.49
CA TYR A 426 -1.28 17.98 9.81
C TYR A 426 -1.25 16.77 8.87
N TRP A 427 -0.10 16.08 8.90
CA TRP A 427 0.14 14.76 8.34
C TRP A 427 0.61 13.81 9.43
N LEU A 428 0.10 12.60 9.40
CA LEU A 428 0.53 11.51 10.26
C LEU A 428 1.59 10.69 9.54
N VAL A 429 2.80 10.63 10.08
CA VAL A 429 3.93 9.94 9.45
C VAL A 429 4.65 8.98 10.40
N THR A 430 5.07 7.85 9.84
CA THR A 430 6.00 6.91 10.45
C THR A 430 6.92 6.35 9.38
N GLY A 431 8.14 6.00 9.77
CA GLY A 431 9.05 5.24 8.94
C GLY A 431 9.49 3.95 9.63
N LYS A 432 10.07 3.05 8.84
CA LYS A 432 10.81 1.88 9.34
C LYS A 432 11.85 1.46 8.33
N ILE A 433 12.94 0.87 8.81
CA ILE A 433 14.05 0.41 7.98
C ILE A 433 14.09 -1.11 8.05
N PHE A 434 13.91 -1.76 6.91
CA PHE A 434 14.11 -3.19 6.71
C PHE A 434 15.58 -3.44 6.35
N ILE A 435 16.27 -4.28 7.13
CA ILE A 435 17.71 -4.51 7.00
C ILE A 435 18.00 -6.00 6.85
N TRP A 436 18.80 -6.35 5.86
CA TRP A 436 19.37 -7.68 5.67
C TRP A 436 20.84 -7.65 6.06
N LEU A 437 21.29 -8.68 6.79
CA LEU A 437 22.60 -8.73 7.42
C LEU A 437 23.47 -9.83 6.80
N ASP A 438 24.75 -9.53 6.63
CA ASP A 438 25.81 -10.53 6.42
C ASP A 438 26.22 -11.16 7.77
N SER A 439 27.25 -12.02 7.77
CA SER A 439 27.76 -12.61 9.01
C SER A 439 28.17 -11.55 10.05
N ASN A 440 28.03 -11.86 11.34
CA ASN A 440 28.25 -10.90 12.44
C ASN A 440 29.67 -10.30 12.51
N ASP A 441 30.68 -10.98 11.94
CA ASP A 441 32.07 -10.51 11.93
C ASP A 441 32.40 -9.65 10.69
N SER A 442 31.44 -9.50 9.77
CA SER A 442 31.60 -8.68 8.57
C SER A 442 31.31 -7.20 8.87
N VAL A 443 31.91 -6.32 8.07
CA VAL A 443 31.65 -4.87 8.12
C VAL A 443 31.45 -4.39 6.70
N THR A 444 30.31 -3.77 6.45
CA THR A 444 29.99 -3.15 5.17
C THR A 444 30.73 -1.82 5.07
N THR A 445 31.50 -1.68 3.99
CA THR A 445 32.34 -0.50 3.74
C THR A 445 32.12 -0.01 2.31
N GLY A 446 32.90 0.97 1.86
CA GLY A 446 32.83 1.44 0.49
C GLY A 446 33.13 2.93 0.35
N THR A 447 32.50 3.57 -0.62
CA THR A 447 32.63 5.02 -0.83
C THR A 447 31.41 5.75 -0.26
N ALA A 448 31.60 6.97 0.24
CA ALA A 448 30.47 7.85 0.54
C ALA A 448 29.56 8.02 -0.69
N PRO A 449 28.23 8.17 -0.50
CA PRO A 449 27.30 8.29 -1.61
C PRO A 449 27.54 9.58 -2.40
N LYS A 450 27.56 9.44 -3.73
CA LYS A 450 27.49 10.56 -4.66
C LYS A 450 26.02 10.91 -4.87
N LEU A 451 25.65 12.13 -4.50
CA LEU A 451 24.29 12.64 -4.63
C LEU A 451 24.13 13.49 -5.89
N SER A 452 23.10 13.20 -6.67
CA SER A 452 22.60 14.03 -7.77
C SER A 452 21.16 14.42 -7.43
N LEU A 453 21.00 15.60 -6.82
CA LEU A 453 19.73 16.11 -6.31
C LEU A 453 19.43 17.48 -6.94
N PRO A 454 19.08 17.54 -8.24
CA PRO A 454 18.61 18.79 -8.83
C PRO A 454 17.38 19.32 -8.07
N ALA A 455 17.25 20.65 -7.99
CA ALA A 455 16.04 21.25 -7.45
C ALA A 455 14.81 20.84 -8.31
N PRO A 456 13.64 20.60 -7.71
CA PRO A 456 12.44 20.28 -8.47
C PRO A 456 12.05 21.46 -9.36
N ILE A 457 11.50 21.15 -10.54
CA ILE A 457 10.94 22.15 -11.45
C ILE A 457 9.47 22.31 -11.09
N ILE A 458 9.10 23.50 -10.65
CA ILE A 458 7.72 23.83 -10.24
C ILE A 458 7.23 25.02 -11.08
N THR A 459 6.17 24.78 -11.84
CA THR A 459 5.48 25.79 -12.63
C THR A 459 4.03 25.86 -12.23
N THR A 460 3.53 27.08 -12.03
CA THR A 460 2.16 27.36 -11.64
C THR A 460 1.51 28.30 -12.66
N SER A 461 0.18 28.31 -12.71
CA SER A 461 -0.56 29.36 -13.40
C SER A 461 -1.90 29.55 -12.73
N GLN A 462 -2.47 30.74 -12.79
CA GLN A 462 -3.84 31.01 -12.36
C GLN A 462 -4.55 32.02 -13.25
N LEU A 463 -5.87 31.91 -13.30
CA LEU A 463 -6.76 32.83 -14.00
C LEU A 463 -8.02 33.06 -13.17
N LEU A 464 -8.20 34.31 -12.75
CA LEU A 464 -9.36 34.80 -12.02
C LEU A 464 -10.27 35.58 -12.97
N THR A 465 -11.58 35.32 -12.91
CA THR A 465 -12.57 36.18 -13.59
C THR A 465 -13.56 36.75 -12.59
N GLN A 466 -14.04 37.95 -12.88
CA GLN A 466 -14.97 38.70 -12.04
C GLN A 466 -16.28 38.95 -12.78
N ASN A 467 -17.37 38.96 -12.02
CA ASN A 467 -18.68 39.33 -12.54
C ASN A 467 -18.81 40.86 -12.72
N ALA A 468 -19.99 41.31 -13.16
CA ALA A 468 -20.27 42.73 -13.37
C ALA A 468 -20.19 43.62 -12.10
N THR A 469 -20.23 43.03 -10.90
CA THR A 469 -20.09 43.76 -9.62
C THR A 469 -18.64 43.82 -9.12
N GLY A 470 -17.70 43.20 -9.84
CA GLY A 470 -16.30 43.04 -9.43
C GLY A 470 -16.06 41.91 -8.43
N ALA A 471 -17.06 41.05 -8.19
CA ALA A 471 -16.89 39.87 -7.33
C ALA A 471 -16.26 38.73 -8.13
N ASN A 472 -15.33 38.01 -7.49
CA ASN A 472 -14.65 36.85 -8.07
C ASN A 472 -15.66 35.74 -8.37
N GLU A 473 -15.78 35.33 -9.62
CA GLU A 473 -16.78 34.36 -10.08
C GLU A 473 -16.16 33.00 -10.41
N THR A 474 -14.97 32.99 -11.01
CA THR A 474 -14.25 31.76 -11.37
C THR A 474 -12.76 31.86 -11.05
N LEU A 475 -12.16 30.74 -10.67
CA LEU A 475 -10.72 30.57 -10.54
C LEU A 475 -10.33 29.33 -11.34
N THR A 476 -9.25 29.39 -12.11
CA THR A 476 -8.62 28.23 -12.73
C THR A 476 -7.15 28.27 -12.45
N TYR A 477 -6.54 27.16 -12.05
CA TYR A 477 -5.12 27.11 -11.73
C TYR A 477 -4.51 25.78 -12.16
N THR A 478 -3.18 25.80 -12.34
CA THR A 478 -2.40 24.60 -12.58
C THR A 478 -1.17 24.56 -11.68
N THR A 479 -0.78 23.34 -11.31
CA THR A 479 0.48 23.06 -10.63
C THR A 479 1.14 21.90 -11.34
N ASN A 480 2.34 22.11 -11.86
CA ASN A 480 3.15 21.08 -12.50
C ASN A 480 4.49 20.99 -11.78
N VAL A 481 4.80 19.79 -11.29
CA VAL A 481 6.01 19.49 -10.52
C VAL A 481 6.75 18.36 -11.19
N GLN A 482 8.04 18.54 -11.44
CA GLN A 482 8.94 17.50 -11.91
C GLN A 482 10.14 17.38 -11.00
N ARG A 483 10.56 16.16 -10.70
CA ARG A 483 11.70 15.88 -9.85
C ARG A 483 12.47 14.68 -10.35
N SER A 484 13.79 14.76 -10.28
CA SER A 484 14.68 13.61 -10.43
C SER A 484 15.71 13.58 -9.31
N LEU A 485 16.13 12.37 -8.93
CA LEU A 485 17.24 12.18 -8.00
C LEU A 485 17.99 10.88 -8.30
N SER A 486 19.29 10.89 -8.00
CA SER A 486 20.14 9.70 -8.05
C SER A 486 21.15 9.71 -6.91
N ILE A 487 21.17 8.63 -6.13
CA ILE A 487 22.16 8.38 -5.08
C ILE A 487 22.93 7.13 -5.47
N SER A 488 24.25 7.22 -5.56
CA SER A 488 25.09 6.10 -5.98
C SER A 488 26.34 5.97 -5.13
N SER A 489 26.70 4.74 -4.75
CA SER A 489 27.95 4.46 -4.04
C SER A 489 28.52 3.10 -4.43
N THR A 490 29.81 2.90 -4.17
CA THR A 490 30.38 1.55 -4.12
C THR A 490 30.12 0.98 -2.75
N VAL A 491 29.46 -0.18 -2.67
CA VAL A 491 29.18 -0.92 -1.45
C VAL A 491 30.01 -2.21 -1.46
N VAL A 492 30.76 -2.43 -0.39
CA VAL A 492 31.59 -3.61 -0.16
C VAL A 492 30.98 -4.39 1.00
N THR A 493 30.42 -5.55 0.69
CA THR A 493 29.77 -6.48 1.63
C THR A 493 30.61 -7.76 1.74
N GLU A 494 30.26 -8.69 2.62
CA GLU A 494 30.87 -10.02 2.68
C GLU A 494 30.76 -10.75 1.32
N ASN A 495 29.63 -10.53 0.63
CA ASN A 495 29.31 -11.14 -0.66
C ASN A 495 29.99 -10.46 -1.86
N GLY A 496 30.76 -9.38 -1.63
CA GLY A 496 31.60 -8.73 -2.62
C GLY A 496 31.35 -7.24 -2.80
N THR A 497 31.98 -6.68 -3.83
CA THR A 497 31.92 -5.25 -4.17
C THR A 497 30.98 -5.00 -5.33
N SER A 498 30.08 -4.04 -5.19
CA SER A 498 29.18 -3.59 -6.26
C SER A 498 28.90 -2.10 -6.18
N THR A 499 28.48 -1.51 -7.30
CA THR A 499 27.91 -0.15 -7.28
C THR A 499 26.42 -0.26 -7.01
N SER A 500 25.94 0.33 -5.92
CA SER A 500 24.52 0.44 -5.60
C SER A 500 24.01 1.82 -5.97
N THR A 501 22.87 1.90 -6.65
CA THR A 501 22.26 3.16 -7.09
C THR A 501 20.76 3.15 -6.87
N TRP A 502 20.25 4.18 -6.22
CA TRP A 502 18.83 4.52 -6.12
C TRP A 502 18.51 5.69 -7.04
N THR A 503 17.43 5.60 -7.81
CA THR A 503 16.94 6.68 -8.66
C THR A 503 15.44 6.86 -8.52
N GLN A 504 14.97 8.10 -8.59
CA GLN A 504 13.55 8.42 -8.74
C GLN A 504 13.37 9.46 -9.85
N GLU A 505 12.37 9.23 -10.70
CA GLU A 505 11.93 10.15 -11.76
C GLU A 505 10.43 10.37 -11.59
N LEU A 506 10.01 11.60 -11.29
CA LEU A 506 8.67 11.91 -10.79
C LEU A 506 8.07 13.11 -11.54
N SER A 507 6.78 13.01 -11.89
CA SER A 507 6.02 14.11 -12.51
C SER A 507 4.57 14.15 -12.01
N ALA A 508 4.12 15.33 -11.58
CA ALA A 508 2.78 15.55 -11.07
C ALA A 508 2.16 16.77 -11.76
N LEU A 509 0.96 16.60 -12.28
CA LEU A 509 0.19 17.65 -12.92
C LEU A 509 -1.17 17.75 -12.24
N ASN A 510 -1.54 18.96 -11.85
CA ASN A 510 -2.87 19.28 -11.36
C ASN A 510 -3.46 20.43 -12.18
N TYR A 511 -4.75 20.30 -12.50
CA TYR A 511 -5.63 21.34 -12.97
C TYR A 511 -6.79 21.47 -11.99
N GLY A 512 -6.97 22.66 -11.43
CA GLY A 512 -8.09 23.00 -10.57
C GLY A 512 -8.95 24.10 -11.19
N GLN A 513 -10.26 23.99 -11.05
CA GLN A 513 -11.22 24.98 -11.50
C GLN A 513 -12.33 25.15 -10.49
N TYR A 514 -12.58 26.39 -10.11
CA TYR A 514 -13.75 26.83 -9.38
C TYR A 514 -14.64 27.71 -10.26
N THR A 515 -15.94 27.49 -10.18
CA THR A 515 -16.95 28.35 -10.82
C THR A 515 -18.09 28.62 -9.86
N ALA A 516 -18.99 29.54 -10.24
CA ALA A 516 -20.14 29.92 -9.43
C ALA A 516 -19.73 30.35 -8.00
N PHE A 517 -18.74 31.25 -7.91
CA PHE A 517 -18.27 31.81 -6.64
C PHE A 517 -17.71 30.77 -5.66
N GLY A 518 -17.14 29.67 -6.19
CA GLY A 518 -16.54 28.58 -5.41
C GLY A 518 -17.44 27.34 -5.25
N ALA A 519 -18.74 27.49 -5.51
CA ALA A 519 -19.74 26.43 -5.31
C ALA A 519 -19.40 25.14 -6.07
N ILE A 520 -18.90 25.27 -7.29
CA ILE A 520 -18.52 24.14 -8.15
C ILE A 520 -17.00 24.08 -8.22
N GLN A 521 -16.43 22.91 -7.94
CA GLN A 521 -15.00 22.63 -8.08
C GLN A 521 -14.77 21.40 -8.96
N ILE A 522 -13.87 21.54 -9.93
CA ILE A 522 -13.29 20.44 -10.70
C ILE A 522 -11.80 20.34 -10.34
N ASN A 523 -11.37 19.15 -9.97
CA ASN A 523 -9.96 18.80 -9.82
C ASN A 523 -9.62 17.70 -10.82
N ASN A 524 -8.52 17.86 -11.54
CA ASN A 524 -7.97 16.86 -12.44
C ASN A 524 -6.47 16.76 -12.18
N ALA A 525 -6.04 15.66 -11.57
CA ALA A 525 -4.67 15.45 -11.13
C ALA A 525 -4.14 14.11 -11.65
N THR A 526 -2.88 14.10 -12.03
CA THR A 526 -2.14 12.87 -12.31
C THR A 526 -0.77 12.97 -11.67
N THR A 527 -0.44 11.98 -10.85
CA THR A 527 0.92 11.76 -10.36
C THR A 527 1.51 10.54 -11.06
N HIS A 528 2.76 10.62 -11.49
CA HIS A 528 3.51 9.51 -12.07
C HIS A 528 4.90 9.46 -11.43
N GLY A 529 5.38 8.26 -11.15
CA GLY A 529 6.72 8.05 -10.61
C GLY A 529 7.34 6.73 -11.03
N ILE A 530 8.66 6.75 -11.18
CA ILE A 530 9.49 5.57 -11.42
C ILE A 530 10.62 5.57 -10.40
N ASP A 531 10.61 4.57 -9.54
CA ASP A 531 11.66 4.33 -8.56
C ASP A 531 12.47 3.10 -9.00
N THR A 532 13.80 3.15 -8.90
CA THR A 532 14.66 2.05 -9.34
C THR A 532 15.87 1.88 -8.44
N SER A 533 16.07 0.65 -7.98
CA SER A 533 17.31 0.18 -7.35
C SER A 533 18.14 -0.61 -8.37
N ILE A 534 19.40 -0.25 -8.51
CA ILE A 534 20.36 -0.87 -9.43
C ILE A 534 21.58 -1.30 -8.64
N VAL A 535 21.94 -2.58 -8.75
CA VAL A 535 23.19 -3.12 -8.19
C VAL A 535 24.05 -3.65 -9.33
N GLY A 536 25.22 -3.03 -9.52
CA GLY A 536 26.11 -3.29 -10.65
C GLY A 536 25.46 -2.89 -11.98
N ARG A 537 24.97 -3.88 -12.73
CA ARG A 537 24.25 -3.69 -14.01
C ARG A 537 22.84 -4.26 -13.99
N SER A 538 22.36 -4.70 -12.83
CA SER A 538 21.08 -5.38 -12.68
C SER A 538 20.14 -4.52 -11.86
N THR A 539 18.96 -4.24 -12.41
CA THR A 539 17.83 -3.71 -11.64
C THR A 539 17.43 -4.75 -10.60
N LYS A 540 17.43 -4.36 -9.33
CA LYS A 540 17.07 -5.21 -8.19
C LYS A 540 15.65 -4.96 -7.73
N TYR A 541 15.17 -3.74 -7.89
CA TYR A 541 13.81 -3.34 -7.61
C TYR A 541 13.43 -2.23 -8.58
N LYS A 542 12.21 -2.25 -9.08
CA LYS A 542 11.60 -1.14 -9.79
C LYS A 542 10.13 -1.05 -9.41
N SER A 543 9.70 0.15 -9.05
CA SER A 543 8.30 0.53 -8.91
C SER A 543 7.97 1.59 -9.95
N GLU A 544 6.88 1.42 -10.67
CA GLU A 544 6.35 2.42 -11.59
C GLU A 544 4.86 2.58 -11.32
N TYR A 545 4.43 3.81 -11.06
CA TYR A 545 3.07 4.07 -10.59
C TYR A 545 2.46 5.31 -11.22
N THR A 546 1.14 5.27 -11.41
CA THR A 546 0.34 6.41 -11.89
C THR A 546 -0.96 6.51 -11.10
N TYR A 547 -1.27 7.72 -10.60
CA TYR A 547 -2.44 8.02 -9.78
C TYR A 547 -3.31 9.08 -10.47
N PRO A 548 -4.18 8.71 -11.42
CA PRO A 548 -5.15 9.63 -12.00
C PRO A 548 -6.31 9.89 -11.03
N VAL A 549 -6.69 11.16 -10.86
CA VAL A 549 -7.86 11.58 -10.07
C VAL A 549 -8.58 12.69 -10.81
N TRP A 550 -9.87 12.49 -11.05
CA TRP A 550 -10.79 13.50 -11.53
C TRP A 550 -11.99 13.58 -10.60
N VAL A 551 -12.30 14.77 -10.10
CA VAL A 551 -13.40 15.00 -9.17
C VAL A 551 -14.12 16.28 -9.54
N ASN A 552 -15.43 16.19 -9.72
CA ASN A 552 -16.33 17.32 -9.85
C ASN A 552 -17.29 17.33 -8.66
N THR A 553 -17.29 18.43 -7.90
CA THR A 553 -18.16 18.61 -6.74
C THR A 553 -18.93 19.90 -6.86
N THR A 554 -20.20 19.87 -6.47
CA THR A 554 -21.06 21.05 -6.38
C THR A 554 -21.63 21.16 -4.98
N TYR A 555 -21.54 22.35 -4.39
CA TYR A 555 -22.13 22.71 -3.12
C TYR A 555 -23.16 23.82 -3.34
N LEU A 556 -24.41 23.61 -2.90
CA LEU A 556 -25.46 24.62 -2.99
C LEU A 556 -26.11 24.84 -1.63
N VAL A 557 -26.15 26.10 -1.20
CA VAL A 557 -26.96 26.51 -0.05
C VAL A 557 -28.40 26.69 -0.51
N LEU A 558 -29.33 26.00 0.15
CA LEU A 558 -30.77 26.14 -0.08
C LEU A 558 -31.36 27.17 0.90
N SER A 559 -32.69 27.30 0.94
CA SER A 559 -33.34 28.13 1.96
C SER A 559 -33.05 27.60 3.38
N SER A 560 -32.94 28.50 4.36
CA SER A 560 -32.52 28.17 5.75
C SER A 560 -31.04 27.72 5.82
N THR A 561 -30.71 26.81 6.74
CA THR A 561 -29.41 26.14 6.89
C THR A 561 -29.29 24.84 6.07
N ASN A 562 -30.23 24.59 5.15
CA ASN A 562 -30.22 23.39 4.32
C ASN A 562 -29.23 23.56 3.16
N PHE A 563 -28.66 22.46 2.68
CA PHE A 563 -27.73 22.48 1.56
C PHE A 563 -27.70 21.14 0.82
N THR A 564 -27.18 21.16 -0.40
CA THR A 564 -26.87 19.94 -1.15
C THR A 564 -25.38 19.82 -1.45
N LEU A 565 -24.93 18.58 -1.57
CA LEU A 565 -23.65 18.22 -2.17
C LEU A 565 -23.90 17.23 -3.29
N ASP A 566 -23.29 17.49 -4.44
CA ASP A 566 -23.29 16.60 -5.59
C ASP A 566 -21.84 16.31 -5.95
N ALA A 567 -21.53 15.06 -6.28
CA ALA A 567 -20.20 14.66 -6.69
C ALA A 567 -20.24 13.66 -7.83
N VAL A 568 -19.26 13.79 -8.73
CA VAL A 568 -18.85 12.77 -9.68
C VAL A 568 -17.35 12.60 -9.57
N ILE A 569 -16.88 11.36 -9.46
CA ILE A 569 -15.47 11.03 -9.28
C ILE A 569 -15.08 9.91 -10.25
N THR A 570 -13.87 10.00 -10.78
CA THR A 570 -13.13 8.89 -11.38
C THR A 570 -11.71 8.96 -10.87
N ARG A 571 -11.20 7.87 -10.32
CA ARG A 571 -9.81 7.76 -9.88
C ARG A 571 -9.24 6.40 -10.22
N GLY A 572 -7.92 6.29 -10.22
CA GLY A 572 -7.28 5.01 -10.44
C GLY A 572 -5.92 4.89 -9.80
N LEU A 573 -5.39 3.67 -9.90
CA LEU A 573 -4.06 3.27 -9.49
C LEU A 573 -3.56 2.29 -10.55
N ASP A 574 -2.51 2.67 -11.26
CA ASP A 574 -1.68 1.76 -12.01
C ASP A 574 -0.37 1.59 -11.24
N LEU A 575 0.01 0.36 -10.93
CA LEU A 575 1.20 0.03 -10.15
C LEU A 575 1.90 -1.19 -10.75
N LEU A 576 3.15 -1.00 -11.12
CA LEU A 576 4.06 -2.03 -11.63
C LEU A 576 5.20 -2.19 -10.62
N ILE A 577 5.36 -3.40 -10.09
CA ILE A 577 6.49 -3.73 -9.20
C ILE A 577 7.27 -4.87 -9.83
N SER A 578 8.60 -4.76 -9.88
CA SER A 578 9.48 -5.85 -10.31
C SER A 578 10.71 -5.97 -9.41
N GLY A 579 11.24 -7.18 -9.29
CA GLY A 579 12.36 -7.47 -8.40
C GLY A 579 11.97 -7.63 -6.94
N ALA A 580 12.90 -7.31 -6.04
CA ALA A 580 12.82 -7.65 -4.62
C ALA A 580 12.13 -6.56 -3.80
N SER A 581 10.80 -6.44 -3.89
CA SER A 581 10.01 -5.63 -2.95
C SER A 581 10.21 -6.11 -1.51
N VAL A 582 10.00 -5.23 -0.54
CA VAL A 582 9.85 -5.61 0.87
C VAL A 582 8.50 -6.28 1.10
N PHE A 583 7.44 -5.68 0.54
CA PHE A 583 6.07 -6.14 0.74
C PHE A 583 5.73 -7.38 -0.11
N PRO A 584 4.77 -8.22 0.34
CA PRO A 584 4.30 -9.36 -0.43
C PRO A 584 3.81 -8.95 -1.83
N SER A 585 4.22 -9.70 -2.85
CA SER A 585 3.89 -9.38 -4.25
C SER A 585 2.43 -9.58 -4.64
N GLY A 586 1.64 -10.33 -3.85
CA GLY A 586 0.30 -10.77 -4.22
C GLY A 586 0.27 -11.98 -5.16
N LEU A 587 1.44 -12.51 -5.59
CA LEU A 587 1.52 -13.72 -6.42
C LEU A 587 1.28 -15.02 -5.63
N GLN A 588 1.36 -14.94 -4.31
CA GLN A 588 1.30 -16.06 -3.37
C GLN A 588 0.07 -16.96 -3.55
N PRO A 589 -1.16 -16.44 -3.72
CA PRO A 589 -2.34 -17.29 -3.87
C PRO A 589 -2.30 -18.13 -5.16
N PHE A 590 -1.66 -17.62 -6.20
CA PHE A 590 -1.62 -18.26 -7.50
C PHE A 590 -0.55 -19.37 -7.59
N ALA A 591 0.49 -19.31 -6.75
CA ALA A 591 1.62 -20.24 -6.76
C ALA A 591 1.20 -21.69 -6.44
N TYR A 592 0.06 -21.88 -5.78
CA TYR A 592 -0.43 -23.18 -5.32
C TYR A 592 -1.43 -23.85 -6.25
N LEU A 593 -1.77 -23.20 -7.37
CA LEU A 593 -2.72 -23.72 -8.33
C LEU A 593 -1.95 -24.28 -9.53
N PRO A 594 -2.02 -25.60 -9.83
CA PRO A 594 -1.24 -26.20 -10.91
C PRO A 594 -1.41 -25.51 -12.28
N SER A 595 -2.58 -24.91 -12.55
CA SER A 595 -2.86 -24.15 -13.77
C SER A 595 -2.16 -22.80 -13.85
N ALA A 596 -1.80 -22.20 -12.71
CA ALA A 596 -1.16 -20.89 -12.62
C ALA A 596 0.31 -20.96 -12.16
N ALA A 597 0.70 -22.00 -11.43
CA ALA A 597 2.03 -22.18 -10.85
C ALA A 597 3.14 -22.14 -11.92
N SER A 598 2.90 -22.73 -13.10
CA SER A 598 3.86 -22.66 -14.21
C SER A 598 4.01 -21.25 -14.78
N LEU A 599 2.93 -20.45 -14.78
CA LEU A 599 2.96 -19.06 -15.25
C LEU A 599 3.81 -18.19 -14.31
N ILE A 600 3.61 -18.36 -13.01
CA ILE A 600 4.27 -17.55 -11.97
C ILE A 600 5.77 -17.71 -11.95
N SER A 601 6.26 -18.94 -12.22
CA SER A 601 7.70 -19.19 -12.32
C SER A 601 8.41 -18.36 -13.40
N GLY A 602 7.65 -17.84 -14.38
CA GLY A 602 8.15 -16.95 -15.43
C GLY A 602 7.99 -15.45 -15.13
N PHE A 603 7.33 -15.07 -14.04
CA PHE A 603 7.14 -13.67 -13.69
C PHE A 603 8.35 -13.08 -12.98
N SER A 604 8.63 -11.82 -13.30
CA SER A 604 9.67 -10.99 -12.68
C SER A 604 9.10 -9.87 -11.81
N GLY A 605 7.77 -9.79 -11.74
CA GLY A 605 7.04 -8.73 -11.07
C GLY A 605 5.54 -8.85 -11.29
N THR A 606 4.82 -7.81 -10.89
CA THR A 606 3.36 -7.73 -10.89
C THR A 606 2.88 -6.40 -11.44
N ARG A 607 1.69 -6.42 -12.02
CA ARG A 607 0.94 -5.23 -12.39
C ARG A 607 -0.41 -5.25 -11.70
N LEU A 608 -0.76 -4.13 -11.08
CA LEU A 608 -2.09 -3.85 -10.55
C LEU A 608 -2.62 -2.62 -11.30
N SER A 609 -3.83 -2.72 -11.83
CA SER A 609 -4.55 -1.60 -12.43
C SER A 609 -5.96 -1.59 -11.87
N THR A 610 -6.38 -0.47 -11.28
CA THR A 610 -7.76 -0.33 -10.81
C THR A 610 -8.29 1.06 -11.08
N THR A 611 -9.55 1.13 -11.50
CA THR A 611 -10.28 2.37 -11.73
C THR A 611 -11.58 2.32 -10.95
N GLN A 612 -11.83 3.34 -10.14
CA GLN A 612 -13.06 3.50 -9.37
C GLN A 612 -13.78 4.77 -9.82
N SER A 613 -15.06 4.64 -10.17
CA SER A 613 -15.91 5.76 -10.57
C SER A 613 -17.17 5.80 -9.74
N GLY A 614 -17.72 6.99 -9.51
CA GLY A 614 -18.94 7.11 -8.73
C GLY A 614 -19.64 8.44 -8.90
N SER A 615 -20.91 8.46 -8.53
CA SER A 615 -21.73 9.65 -8.43
C SER A 615 -22.56 9.61 -7.16
N ALA A 616 -22.73 10.75 -6.50
CA ALA A 616 -23.54 10.80 -5.29
C ALA A 616 -24.18 12.16 -5.09
N HIS A 617 -25.30 12.12 -4.36
CA HIS A 617 -26.04 13.28 -3.91
C HIS A 617 -26.28 13.20 -2.40
N TYR A 618 -26.22 14.35 -1.76
CA TYR A 618 -26.48 14.52 -0.34
C TYR A 618 -27.36 15.74 -0.13
N LEU A 619 -28.38 15.61 0.70
CA LEU A 619 -29.21 16.69 1.21
C LEU A 619 -29.06 16.77 2.72
N GLY A 620 -28.51 17.87 3.21
CA GLY A 620 -28.43 18.20 4.63
C GLY A 620 -29.57 19.13 5.04
N THR A 621 -30.31 18.78 6.09
CA THR A 621 -31.39 19.62 6.65
C THR A 621 -31.38 19.65 8.16
N SER A 622 -32.05 20.63 8.78
CA SER A 622 -32.20 20.66 10.25
C SER A 622 -32.84 19.39 10.87
N ALA A 623 -33.57 18.59 10.08
CA ALA A 623 -34.22 17.36 10.54
C ALA A 623 -33.33 16.10 10.37
N GLY A 624 -32.16 16.23 9.74
CA GLY A 624 -31.29 15.13 9.36
C GLY A 624 -30.83 15.24 7.90
N SER A 625 -30.19 14.19 7.41
CA SER A 625 -29.71 14.11 6.04
C SER A 625 -30.21 12.88 5.30
N SER A 626 -30.17 12.97 3.98
CA SER A 626 -30.49 11.89 3.08
C SER A 626 -29.60 11.93 1.87
N GLY A 627 -29.39 10.80 1.21
CA GLY A 627 -28.62 10.76 -0.01
C GLY A 627 -28.79 9.48 -0.80
N TYR A 628 -28.21 9.51 -2.00
CA TYR A 628 -28.07 8.36 -2.87
C TYR A 628 -26.67 8.39 -3.48
N GLY A 629 -26.20 7.23 -3.92
CA GLY A 629 -24.89 7.13 -4.52
C GLY A 629 -24.72 5.84 -5.31
N SER A 630 -23.83 5.90 -6.29
CA SER A 630 -23.39 4.77 -7.08
C SER A 630 -21.88 4.76 -7.15
N THR A 631 -21.28 3.59 -7.02
CA THR A 631 -19.85 3.39 -7.17
C THR A 631 -19.61 2.12 -7.95
N SER A 632 -18.74 2.20 -8.95
CA SER A 632 -18.21 1.06 -9.67
C SER A 632 -16.70 1.01 -9.54
N GLN A 633 -16.15 -0.18 -9.56
CA GLN A 633 -14.71 -0.39 -9.56
C GLN A 633 -14.35 -1.57 -10.47
N THR A 634 -13.45 -1.31 -11.40
CA THR A 634 -12.75 -2.36 -12.15
C THR A 634 -11.36 -2.53 -11.54
N PHE A 635 -10.96 -3.77 -11.31
CA PHE A 635 -9.69 -4.15 -10.71
C PHE A 635 -9.06 -5.28 -11.51
N GLU A 636 -7.79 -5.11 -11.90
CA GLU A 636 -6.99 -6.05 -12.65
C GLU A 636 -5.66 -6.28 -11.93
N PHE A 637 -5.31 -7.54 -11.70
CA PHE A 637 -4.02 -7.94 -11.15
C PHE A 637 -3.40 -9.04 -12.00
N GLY A 638 -2.12 -8.90 -12.33
CA GLY A 638 -1.41 -9.80 -13.22
C GLY A 638 0.09 -9.86 -12.99
N GLY A 639 0.74 -10.80 -13.66
CA GLY A 639 2.19 -10.99 -13.62
C GLY A 639 2.92 -10.38 -14.81
N LEU A 640 4.15 -9.89 -14.57
CA LEU A 640 5.05 -9.33 -15.60
C LEU A 640 6.08 -10.36 -16.07
N VAL A 641 6.16 -10.61 -17.38
CA VAL A 641 7.15 -11.51 -17.98
C VAL A 641 8.34 -10.72 -18.54
N ILE A 642 9.57 -11.20 -18.32
CA ILE A 642 10.80 -10.58 -18.85
C ILE A 642 10.80 -10.61 -20.39
N ASN A 643 11.18 -9.50 -21.05
CA ASN A 643 11.38 -9.34 -22.50
C ASN A 643 10.11 -9.44 -23.38
N SER A 644 8.95 -9.06 -22.86
CA SER A 644 7.72 -8.98 -23.65
C SER A 644 7.24 -7.53 -23.73
N ASP A 645 7.09 -7.00 -24.96
CA ASP A 645 6.49 -5.67 -25.21
C ASP A 645 4.96 -5.67 -24.99
N ALA A 646 4.34 -6.85 -24.84
CA ALA A 646 2.94 -7.04 -24.44
C ALA A 646 2.70 -8.53 -24.13
N VAL A 647 2.30 -8.85 -22.90
CA VAL A 647 0.97 -9.38 -22.54
C VAL A 647 1.05 -9.67 -21.04
N ASP A 648 0.58 -8.73 -20.23
CA ASP A 648 0.27 -8.98 -18.83
C ASP A 648 -0.62 -10.23 -18.75
N THR A 649 -0.23 -11.20 -17.94
CA THR A 649 -1.09 -12.36 -17.73
C THR A 649 -2.06 -12.02 -16.61
N GLU A 650 -3.34 -11.83 -16.94
CA GLU A 650 -4.42 -11.65 -15.96
C GLU A 650 -4.42 -12.82 -14.97
N LEU A 651 -4.22 -12.52 -13.69
CA LEU A 651 -4.33 -13.48 -12.59
C LEU A 651 -5.64 -13.29 -11.84
N TYR A 652 -6.08 -12.05 -11.68
CA TYR A 652 -7.35 -11.73 -11.07
C TYR A 652 -7.97 -10.50 -11.73
N TYR A 653 -9.29 -10.56 -11.90
CA TYR A 653 -10.11 -9.46 -12.38
C TYR A 653 -11.39 -9.40 -11.58
N ARG A 654 -11.81 -8.18 -11.25
CA ARG A 654 -13.13 -7.92 -10.69
C ARG A 654 -13.72 -6.63 -11.26
N ASP A 655 -14.99 -6.67 -11.63
CA ASP A 655 -15.77 -5.50 -12.02
C ASP A 655 -17.07 -5.49 -11.23
N VAL A 656 -17.19 -4.54 -10.30
CA VAL A 656 -18.27 -4.49 -9.32
C VAL A 656 -18.92 -3.12 -9.33
N GLU A 657 -20.25 -3.09 -9.24
CA GLU A 657 -21.05 -1.87 -9.13
C GLU A 657 -22.06 -1.99 -8.00
N ALA A 658 -22.15 -0.93 -7.20
CA ALA A 658 -23.17 -0.78 -6.20
C ALA A 658 -23.94 0.54 -6.37
N VAL A 659 -25.25 0.47 -6.13
CA VAL A 659 -26.16 1.61 -6.16
C VAL A 659 -26.99 1.60 -4.89
N ASN A 660 -26.95 2.70 -4.14
CA ASN A 660 -27.66 2.87 -2.87
C ASN A 660 -27.39 1.73 -1.89
N SER A 661 -26.10 1.48 -1.63
CA SER A 661 -25.63 0.45 -0.71
C SER A 661 -26.06 -0.98 -1.09
N THR A 662 -26.45 -1.22 -2.34
CA THR A 662 -26.81 -2.53 -2.87
C THR A 662 -25.92 -2.86 -4.05
N ILE A 663 -25.24 -4.00 -4.01
CA ILE A 663 -24.51 -4.50 -5.19
C ILE A 663 -25.55 -4.79 -6.28
N VAL A 664 -25.33 -4.23 -7.47
CA VAL A 664 -26.21 -4.41 -8.64
C VAL A 664 -25.52 -5.22 -9.73
N TYR A 665 -24.20 -5.26 -9.73
CA TYR A 665 -23.37 -6.00 -10.67
C TYR A 665 -22.07 -6.43 -9.99
N ASP A 666 -21.63 -7.65 -10.24
CA ASP A 666 -20.30 -8.14 -9.86
C ASP A 666 -19.87 -9.23 -10.84
N GLU A 667 -18.69 -9.10 -11.44
CA GLU A 667 -18.06 -10.12 -12.28
C GLU A 667 -16.62 -10.35 -11.82
N GLU A 668 -16.30 -11.60 -11.52
CA GLU A 668 -14.99 -12.00 -11.01
C GLU A 668 -14.38 -13.09 -11.89
N ARG A 669 -13.11 -12.88 -12.27
CA ARG A 669 -12.31 -13.89 -12.96
C ARG A 669 -11.03 -14.17 -12.19
N PHE A 670 -10.70 -15.45 -12.12
CA PHE A 670 -9.50 -15.95 -11.48
C PHE A 670 -8.72 -16.78 -12.49
N VAL A 671 -7.54 -16.30 -12.88
CA VAL A 671 -6.66 -16.87 -13.93
C VAL A 671 -7.44 -17.06 -15.24
N GLY A 672 -8.14 -16.02 -15.67
CA GLY A 672 -8.97 -15.99 -16.88
C GLY A 672 -10.25 -16.85 -16.82
N VAL A 673 -10.58 -17.46 -15.69
CA VAL A 673 -11.79 -18.27 -15.50
C VAL A 673 -12.80 -17.51 -14.65
N GLU A 674 -14.03 -17.32 -15.14
CA GLU A 674 -15.14 -16.77 -14.36
C GLU A 674 -15.41 -17.63 -13.10
N ILE A 675 -15.33 -17.00 -11.93
CA ILE A 675 -15.58 -17.64 -10.63
C ILE A 675 -16.86 -17.11 -9.95
N GLY A 676 -17.25 -15.88 -10.25
CA GLY A 676 -18.43 -15.21 -9.72
C GLY A 676 -19.07 -14.30 -10.77
N LYS A 677 -20.41 -14.31 -10.85
CA LYS A 677 -21.19 -13.35 -11.63
C LYS A 677 -22.55 -13.11 -10.99
N TYR A 678 -22.79 -11.86 -10.61
CA TYR A 678 -24.03 -11.41 -9.98
C TYR A 678 -24.63 -10.24 -10.75
N THR A 679 -25.95 -10.23 -10.88
CA THR A 679 -26.70 -9.10 -11.45
C THR A 679 -28.03 -8.93 -10.72
N ASN A 680 -28.34 -7.70 -10.33
CA ASN A 680 -29.61 -7.35 -9.70
C ASN A 680 -30.14 -6.03 -10.28
N GLY A 681 -31.26 -6.11 -10.99
CA GLY A 681 -31.91 -4.96 -11.60
C GLY A 681 -32.70 -4.07 -10.64
N ARG A 682 -32.68 -4.33 -9.32
CA ARG A 682 -33.41 -3.57 -8.30
C ARG A 682 -32.42 -2.89 -7.35
N PRO A 683 -32.08 -1.61 -7.58
CA PRO A 683 -31.22 -0.87 -6.68
C PRO A 683 -31.89 -0.64 -5.32
N GLY A 684 -31.07 -0.41 -4.30
CA GLY A 684 -31.53 -0.03 -2.97
C GLY A 684 -32.23 1.33 -2.93
N GLY A 685 -32.90 1.61 -1.81
CA GLY A 685 -33.48 2.93 -1.54
C GLY A 685 -32.43 3.93 -1.07
N ALA A 686 -32.73 5.23 -1.20
CA ALA A 686 -31.93 6.29 -0.61
C ALA A 686 -31.73 6.07 0.90
N TYR A 687 -30.57 6.44 1.43
CA TYR A 687 -30.32 6.34 2.86
C TYR A 687 -30.84 7.59 3.59
N LEU A 688 -31.24 7.38 4.85
CA LEU A 688 -31.63 8.44 5.77
C LEU A 688 -30.72 8.40 6.99
N SER A 689 -30.23 9.56 7.41
CA SER A 689 -29.42 9.72 8.61
C SER A 689 -30.01 10.83 9.50
N LYS A 690 -30.04 10.60 10.80
CA LYS A 690 -30.48 11.62 11.78
C LYS A 690 -29.46 12.75 11.96
N GLY A 691 -28.28 12.62 11.36
CA GLY A 691 -27.20 13.60 11.44
C GLY A 691 -27.01 14.42 10.18
N VAL A 692 -26.34 15.56 10.31
CA VAL A 692 -25.88 16.39 9.18
C VAL A 692 -24.38 16.58 9.32
N MET A 693 -23.63 16.30 8.26
CA MET A 693 -22.21 16.69 8.14
C MET A 693 -22.15 18.11 7.60
N SER A 694 -21.13 18.89 7.94
CA SER A 694 -20.96 20.21 7.35
C SER A 694 -20.34 20.09 5.94
N PRO A 695 -20.68 20.98 4.98
CA PRO A 695 -19.97 21.09 3.70
C PRO A 695 -18.44 21.16 3.86
N LYS A 696 -17.97 21.94 4.84
CA LYS A 696 -16.54 22.08 5.14
C LYS A 696 -15.90 20.77 5.60
N GLU A 697 -16.65 19.90 6.28
CA GLU A 697 -16.20 18.54 6.64
C GLU A 697 -16.15 17.60 5.43
N ALA A 698 -17.15 17.69 4.54
CA ALA A 698 -17.30 16.76 3.42
C ALA A 698 -16.32 17.01 2.27
N ILE A 699 -16.16 18.28 1.88
CA ILE A 699 -15.46 18.69 0.65
C ILE A 699 -14.37 19.74 0.91
N GLY A 700 -14.06 20.06 2.17
CA GLY A 700 -13.02 21.03 2.53
C GLY A 700 -13.36 22.51 2.25
N ARG A 701 -14.58 22.83 1.81
CA ARG A 701 -15.06 24.20 1.55
C ARG A 701 -16.54 24.39 1.85
N GLY A 702 -17.01 25.64 1.85
CA GLY A 702 -18.38 26.00 2.19
C GLY A 702 -18.59 26.18 3.69
N LYS A 703 -19.85 26.40 4.11
CA LYS A 703 -20.19 26.73 5.51
C LYS A 703 -19.97 25.54 6.46
N GLY A 704 -19.61 25.84 7.71
CA GLY A 704 -19.48 24.86 8.80
C GLY A 704 -18.06 24.74 9.34
N SER A 705 -17.88 23.89 10.35
CA SER A 705 -16.56 23.60 10.91
C SER A 705 -15.84 22.54 10.07
N PRO A 706 -14.49 22.54 10.03
CA PRO A 706 -13.72 21.43 9.47
C PRO A 706 -13.91 20.15 10.31
N LYS A 707 -13.56 18.99 9.72
CA LYS A 707 -13.64 17.69 10.39
C LYS A 707 -12.81 17.72 11.69
N GLN A 708 -13.41 17.29 12.80
CA GLN A 708 -12.73 17.29 14.10
C GLN A 708 -11.55 16.32 14.12
N MET A 709 -10.44 16.77 14.70
CA MET A 709 -9.22 15.99 14.91
C MET A 709 -9.48 14.84 15.87
N LEU A 710 -9.46 13.60 15.37
CA LEU A 710 -9.74 12.43 16.19
C LEU A 710 -8.77 11.26 15.90
N VAL A 711 -7.48 11.56 15.87
CA VAL A 711 -6.41 10.56 16.07
C VAL A 711 -5.77 10.82 17.43
N GLY A 712 -5.57 9.76 18.23
CA GLY A 712 -4.83 9.87 19.49
C GLY A 712 -3.38 10.19 19.15
N GLY A 713 -2.76 11.19 19.78
CA GLY A 713 -1.37 11.54 19.51
C GLY A 713 -0.97 12.99 19.77
N GLY A 714 -1.92 13.91 19.99
CA GLY A 714 -1.62 15.27 20.43
C GLY A 714 -1.99 15.46 21.90
N SER A 715 -1.00 15.76 22.74
CA SER A 715 -1.20 16.33 24.08
C SER A 715 -1.77 17.74 24.02
#